data_AF-A0A3D3XK84-F1
#
_entry.id   AF-A0A3D3XK84-F1
#
_cell.length_a   1.000
_cell.length_b   1.000
_cell.length_c   1.000
_cell.angle_alpha   90.00
_cell.angle_beta   90.00
_cell.angle_gamma   90.00
#
_symmetry.space_group_name_H-M   'P 1'
#
loop_
_entity.id
_entity.type
_entity.pdbx_description
1 polymer ?
#
loop_
_entity_poly.entity_id
_entity_poly.type
_entity_poly.pdbx_seq_one_letter_code
_entity_poly.pdbx_strand_id
1 'polypeptide(L)'
;LAVENNVSTEKGFVLFVDGIAGTVLNKLEVGVLPDMLTFTPDGTKLLVANEGEPNDDYTIDPRGSVSILDLGEGTFMDVVTATQSDVTHITFEAFDPLTDIFRSIGIRIFGRINDPLTGEFLRESKASEDLEPEYIAVSPDGKKAFATMQENNAIAVIDLETNTLVDLAPLGFKDHSIEGNGFDASDKDGGINIKPWPVMGMYMPDAIASFETLGETYVVSANEGDSRDYDGFSEEVRVDDLVLDPEAYPDAETLQAKKNLGRLKTTTTMGDYDDDGDVDQIFSYGARSFSIWDDEGNLVWDSGDAFERHLAEVLPDNFNSTNDENDSFDKRSDDKGAEPEAITIGEVDGRILAFIGLERVGGIFIYDVTYPYAPKYVSYLNNRDFTVIYESGTPNDGELQAIGDLGPEGIVFVPGDKSPSGEPSLMVANEVSGNTTIFTVRIPPMTDYKLQVLHSSDNESAFQNPNTLEPTILNYGTVLHGLKAVAAKEGIPSIYLTAGDHTLPGPFYEASKEVPELGARGLADIALFNAMGLTANGIGNHEFDGGINDFARMLSTANYPFIAVNLDFSQVEVDSGTPAIRRGVDGGSVQENAGKVVRSAYVEVGGEKIGLIGRAPADFFNVISDPDTTIPGVDFIGGRNPEDNQPVLSALEFVHEQVALLESKGINKIILLDHAQDFTADPLSASSLHGIDIVVAAGSTGF
;
A
#
# COMPACT_ATOMS: atom_id res chain seq x y z
N LEU A 1 24.33 -13.10 18.85
CA LEU A 1 23.66 -14.34 18.41
C LEU A 1 22.54 -14.61 19.39
N ALA A 2 21.32 -14.77 18.89
CA ALA A 2 20.23 -15.40 19.63
C ALA A 2 20.47 -16.92 19.55
N VAL A 3 20.27 -17.62 20.67
CA VAL A 3 20.59 -19.04 20.77
C VAL A 3 19.51 -19.72 21.61
N GLU A 4 18.74 -20.57 20.96
CA GLU A 4 17.75 -21.42 21.62
C GLU A 4 18.36 -22.39 22.64
N ASN A 5 17.48 -22.93 23.48
CA ASN A 5 17.83 -24.01 24.39
C ASN A 5 17.63 -25.35 23.67
N ASN A 6 18.39 -26.39 24.06
CA ASN A 6 18.19 -27.74 23.52
C ASN A 6 16.79 -28.31 23.81
N VAL A 7 16.06 -27.71 24.75
CA VAL A 7 14.63 -27.93 24.95
C VAL A 7 13.95 -26.65 24.49
N SER A 8 13.26 -26.68 23.35
CA SER A 8 12.69 -25.48 22.69
C SER A 8 11.82 -24.66 23.63
N THR A 9 11.09 -25.32 24.55
CA THR A 9 10.22 -24.67 25.53
C THR A 9 10.92 -24.05 26.75
N GLU A 10 12.25 -24.10 26.81
CA GLU A 10 13.05 -23.52 27.90
C GLU A 10 13.77 -22.26 27.41
N LYS A 11 14.10 -21.37 28.35
CA LYS A 11 14.76 -20.10 28.03
C LYS A 11 16.09 -20.29 27.31
N GLY A 12 16.29 -19.48 26.27
CA GLY A 12 17.52 -19.39 25.51
C GLY A 12 18.47 -18.29 26.01
N PHE A 13 19.40 -17.90 25.14
CA PHE A 13 20.48 -16.99 25.48
C PHE A 13 20.81 -16.01 24.35
N VAL A 14 21.26 -14.83 24.73
CA VAL A 14 22.08 -13.99 23.86
C VAL A 14 23.55 -14.28 24.13
N LEU A 15 24.29 -14.57 23.06
CA LEU A 15 25.75 -14.64 23.07
C LEU A 15 26.34 -13.43 22.36
N PHE A 16 27.22 -12.73 23.08
CA PHE A 16 28.15 -11.78 22.47
C PHE A 16 29.43 -12.51 22.14
N VAL A 17 29.84 -12.48 20.88
CA VAL A 17 30.97 -13.26 20.37
C VAL A 17 31.93 -12.31 19.66
N ASP A 18 33.24 -12.51 19.88
CA ASP A 18 34.25 -11.86 19.07
C ASP A 18 34.20 -12.45 17.65
N GLY A 19 33.80 -11.64 16.67
CA GLY A 19 33.61 -12.11 15.29
C GLY A 19 34.88 -12.59 14.58
N ILE A 20 36.08 -12.31 15.11
CA ILE A 20 37.36 -12.77 14.53
C ILE A 20 37.84 -14.03 15.26
N ALA A 21 37.84 -13.99 16.59
CA ALA A 21 38.37 -15.07 17.42
C ALA A 21 37.36 -16.21 17.64
N GLY A 22 36.06 -15.95 17.43
CA GLY A 22 34.97 -16.89 17.72
C GLY A 22 34.77 -17.16 19.21
N THR A 23 35.37 -16.34 20.09
CA THR A 23 35.28 -16.53 21.54
C THR A 23 34.05 -15.82 22.10
N VAL A 24 33.30 -16.51 22.95
CA VAL A 24 32.18 -15.92 23.70
C VAL A 24 32.73 -14.89 24.69
N LEU A 25 32.28 -13.65 24.54
CA LEU A 25 32.64 -12.50 25.37
C LEU A 25 31.69 -12.37 26.57
N ASN A 26 30.40 -12.59 26.34
CA ASN A 26 29.37 -12.54 27.36
C ASN A 26 28.19 -13.45 26.98
N LYS A 27 27.44 -13.90 27.98
CA LYS A 27 26.27 -14.77 27.84
C LYS A 27 25.20 -14.32 28.83
N LEU A 28 24.01 -14.00 28.32
CA LEU A 28 22.85 -13.58 29.12
C LEU A 28 21.65 -14.45 28.77
N GLU A 29 20.86 -14.84 29.77
CA GLU A 29 19.61 -15.59 29.58
C GLU A 29 18.52 -14.63 29.07
N VAL A 30 17.77 -15.05 28.06
CA VAL A 30 16.64 -14.30 27.49
C VAL A 30 15.34 -15.12 27.57
N GLY A 31 14.32 -14.81 26.76
CA GLY A 31 13.06 -15.55 26.71
C GLY A 31 13.21 -16.95 26.11
N VAL A 32 12.08 -17.62 25.88
CA VAL A 32 12.00 -18.94 25.26
C VAL A 32 12.07 -18.79 23.75
N LEU A 33 12.83 -19.68 23.08
CA LEU A 33 13.06 -19.64 21.63
C LEU A 33 13.45 -18.24 21.10
N PRO A 34 14.61 -17.68 21.51
CA PRO A 34 15.08 -16.42 20.97
C PRO A 34 15.53 -16.61 19.52
N ASP A 35 14.90 -15.89 18.61
CA ASP A 35 15.11 -16.07 17.18
C ASP A 35 15.81 -14.85 16.56
N MET A 36 15.15 -13.68 16.63
CA MET A 36 15.69 -12.44 16.08
C MET A 36 16.32 -11.52 17.14
N LEU A 37 17.33 -10.74 16.75
CA LEU A 37 17.88 -9.65 17.56
C LEU A 37 18.18 -8.38 16.75
N THR A 38 18.05 -7.22 17.38
CA THR A 38 18.37 -5.92 16.77
C THR A 38 18.82 -4.89 17.80
N PHE A 39 19.71 -3.99 17.41
CA PHE A 39 20.16 -2.88 18.27
C PHE A 39 19.30 -1.64 18.03
N THR A 40 19.13 -0.81 19.06
CA THR A 40 18.68 0.57 18.83
C THR A 40 19.68 1.33 17.96
N PRO A 41 19.26 2.35 17.20
CA PRO A 41 20.14 3.11 16.31
C PRO A 41 21.38 3.70 17.01
N ASP A 42 21.27 4.04 18.29
CA ASP A 42 22.36 4.56 19.13
C ASP A 42 23.22 3.46 19.79
N GLY A 43 22.84 2.18 19.65
CA GLY A 43 23.53 1.03 20.22
C GLY A 43 23.37 0.86 21.74
N THR A 44 22.56 1.68 22.40
CA THR A 44 22.39 1.65 23.86
C THR A 44 21.49 0.53 24.35
N LYS A 45 20.69 -0.09 23.46
CA LYS A 45 19.89 -1.27 23.77
C LYS A 45 20.03 -2.35 22.70
N LEU A 46 19.87 -3.60 23.14
CA LEU A 46 19.70 -4.77 22.27
C LEU A 46 18.35 -5.40 22.57
N LEU A 47 17.54 -5.57 21.54
CA LEU A 47 16.23 -6.21 21.60
C LEU A 47 16.34 -7.63 21.04
N VAL A 48 15.55 -8.53 21.60
CA VAL A 48 15.51 -9.94 21.21
C VAL A 48 14.05 -10.39 21.19
N ALA A 49 13.59 -10.84 20.03
CA ALA A 49 12.31 -11.52 19.90
C ALA A 49 12.46 -12.93 20.47
N ASN A 50 11.48 -13.37 21.25
CA ASN A 50 11.49 -14.70 21.86
C ASN A 50 10.10 -15.27 21.62
N GLU A 51 9.98 -16.10 20.60
CA GLU A 51 8.70 -16.58 20.06
C GLU A 51 7.92 -17.31 21.14
N GLY A 52 8.57 -18.28 21.80
CA GLY A 52 7.90 -19.09 22.79
C GLY A 52 6.91 -20.08 22.20
N GLU A 53 7.25 -20.70 21.07
CA GLU A 53 6.45 -21.74 20.42
C GLU A 53 6.14 -22.96 21.32
N PRO A 54 4.99 -23.62 21.08
CA PRO A 54 4.64 -24.86 21.75
C PRO A 54 5.56 -26.03 21.38
N ASN A 55 5.61 -27.04 22.25
CA ASN A 55 6.22 -28.32 21.87
C ASN A 55 5.30 -29.10 20.91
N ASP A 56 5.85 -30.03 20.11
CA ASP A 56 5.11 -30.83 19.11
C ASP A 56 3.77 -31.40 19.60
N ASP A 57 3.73 -31.94 20.83
CA ASP A 57 2.52 -32.55 21.41
C ASP A 57 1.48 -31.52 21.93
N TYR A 58 1.79 -30.21 21.88
CA TYR A 58 1.01 -29.11 22.45
C TYR A 58 0.75 -29.25 23.97
N THR A 59 1.61 -29.96 24.68
CA THR A 59 1.47 -30.16 26.13
C THR A 59 2.05 -29.01 26.95
N ILE A 60 2.95 -28.24 26.34
CA ILE A 60 3.61 -27.06 26.88
C ILE A 60 3.58 -26.02 25.76
N ASP A 61 2.91 -24.92 26.02
CA ASP A 61 2.93 -23.69 25.23
C ASP A 61 3.59 -22.63 26.12
N PRO A 62 4.89 -22.35 25.95
CA PRO A 62 5.59 -21.36 26.73
C PRO A 62 5.06 -19.95 26.40
N ARG A 63 5.61 -18.94 27.06
CA ARG A 63 5.17 -17.56 26.83
C ARG A 63 6.16 -16.84 25.95
N GLY A 64 5.66 -16.28 24.86
CA GLY A 64 6.42 -15.31 24.07
C GLY A 64 6.77 -14.05 24.87
N SER A 65 7.85 -13.38 24.46
CA SER A 65 8.31 -12.14 25.08
C SER A 65 9.28 -11.37 24.19
N VAL A 66 9.47 -10.08 24.48
CA VAL A 66 10.59 -9.30 23.91
C VAL A 66 11.58 -8.98 25.04
N SER A 67 12.83 -9.43 24.89
CA SER A 67 13.89 -9.17 25.87
C SER A 67 14.67 -7.92 25.45
N ILE A 68 14.83 -6.96 26.37
CA ILE A 68 15.56 -5.71 26.17
C ILE A 68 16.77 -5.70 27.10
N LEU A 69 17.95 -5.64 26.51
CA LEU A 69 19.23 -5.52 27.20
C LEU A 69 19.66 -4.06 27.20
N ASP A 70 19.84 -3.48 28.39
CA ASP A 70 20.45 -2.15 28.53
C ASP A 70 21.98 -2.27 28.44
N LEU A 71 22.55 -1.58 27.45
CA LEU A 71 23.99 -1.58 27.16
C LEU A 71 24.64 -0.22 27.48
N GLY A 72 24.02 0.60 28.32
CA GLY A 72 24.60 1.86 28.79
C GLY A 72 24.91 2.82 27.64
N GLU A 73 26.20 3.05 27.36
CA GLU A 73 26.65 3.91 26.26
C GLU A 73 26.85 3.14 24.93
N GLY A 74 26.51 1.85 24.88
CA GLY A 74 26.68 1.00 23.70
C GLY A 74 28.13 0.64 23.40
N THR A 75 29.03 0.74 24.40
CA THR A 75 30.46 0.47 24.20
C THR A 75 30.78 -1.02 24.28
N PHE A 76 31.95 -1.40 23.75
CA PHE A 76 32.48 -2.75 23.93
C PHE A 76 32.56 -3.18 25.40
N MET A 77 32.88 -2.25 26.30
CA MET A 77 32.95 -2.56 27.73
C MET A 77 31.57 -2.79 28.33
N ASP A 78 30.55 -2.05 27.90
CA ASP A 78 29.19 -2.27 28.35
C ASP A 78 28.72 -3.68 27.97
N VAL A 79 28.98 -4.10 26.73
CA VAL A 79 28.69 -5.47 26.27
C VAL A 79 29.37 -6.55 27.12
N VAL A 80 30.66 -6.39 27.39
CA VAL A 80 31.44 -7.39 28.15
C VAL A 80 31.07 -7.40 29.64
N THR A 81 30.56 -6.30 30.18
CA THR A 81 30.25 -6.16 31.61
C THR A 81 28.76 -6.24 31.94
N ALA A 82 27.88 -6.24 30.93
CA ALA A 82 26.46 -6.46 31.07
C ALA A 82 26.17 -7.75 31.86
N THR A 83 25.14 -7.69 32.68
CA THR A 83 24.75 -8.73 33.62
C THR A 83 23.27 -9.06 33.45
N GLN A 84 22.81 -10.14 34.10
CA GLN A 84 21.41 -10.53 34.02
C GLN A 84 20.44 -9.46 34.57
N SER A 85 20.90 -8.53 35.43
CA SER A 85 20.04 -7.43 35.89
C SER A 85 19.80 -6.35 34.84
N ASP A 86 20.56 -6.37 33.75
CA ASP A 86 20.43 -5.43 32.64
C ASP A 86 19.44 -5.96 31.57
N VAL A 87 18.94 -7.19 31.75
CA VAL A 87 17.92 -7.82 30.90
C VAL A 87 16.54 -7.55 31.50
N THR A 88 15.66 -6.92 30.72
CA THR A 88 14.23 -6.76 31.01
C THR A 88 13.42 -7.58 30.02
N HIS A 89 12.38 -8.27 30.47
CA HIS A 89 11.44 -8.95 29.58
C HIS A 89 10.15 -8.16 29.50
N ILE A 90 9.78 -7.73 28.29
CA ILE A 90 8.42 -7.30 27.97
C ILE A 90 7.61 -8.56 27.75
N THR A 91 6.55 -8.71 28.53
CA THR A 91 5.72 -9.91 28.52
C THR A 91 4.26 -9.56 28.24
N PHE A 92 3.48 -10.52 27.76
CA PHE A 92 2.13 -10.29 27.26
C PHE A 92 1.02 -10.68 28.27
N GLU A 93 1.30 -10.99 29.54
CA GLU A 93 0.24 -11.44 30.47
C GLU A 93 -0.82 -10.36 30.76
N ALA A 94 -0.49 -9.09 30.52
CA ALA A 94 -1.47 -8.01 30.59
C ALA A 94 -2.61 -8.19 29.57
N PHE A 95 -2.38 -8.96 28.52
CA PHE A 95 -3.30 -9.28 27.42
C PHE A 95 -4.13 -10.54 27.65
N ASP A 96 -3.77 -11.40 28.61
CA ASP A 96 -4.57 -12.59 28.96
C ASP A 96 -6.09 -12.29 29.14
N PRO A 97 -6.49 -11.20 29.82
CA PRO A 97 -7.91 -10.88 30.01
C PRO A 97 -8.60 -10.28 28.77
N LEU A 98 -7.85 -9.97 27.71
CA LEU A 98 -8.33 -9.30 26.49
C LEU A 98 -8.47 -10.25 25.30
N THR A 99 -8.20 -11.55 25.49
CA THR A 99 -8.23 -12.59 24.43
C THR A 99 -9.47 -12.50 23.53
N ASP A 100 -10.68 -12.43 24.11
CA ASP A 100 -11.92 -12.35 23.32
C ASP A 100 -12.04 -11.03 22.52
N ILE A 101 -11.51 -9.94 23.05
CA ILE A 101 -11.48 -8.64 22.35
C ILE A 101 -10.52 -8.74 21.15
N PHE A 102 -9.33 -9.32 21.34
CA PHE A 102 -8.36 -9.52 20.27
C PHE A 102 -8.91 -10.38 19.14
N ARG A 103 -9.57 -11.50 19.47
CA ARG A 103 -10.29 -12.31 18.48
C ARG A 103 -11.33 -11.49 17.72
N SER A 104 -12.12 -10.66 18.42
CA SER A 104 -13.18 -9.85 17.79
C SER A 104 -12.69 -8.76 16.84
N ILE A 105 -11.40 -8.39 16.91
CA ILE A 105 -10.77 -7.41 16.01
C ILE A 105 -9.81 -8.04 15.01
N GLY A 106 -9.82 -9.37 14.88
CA GLY A 106 -9.07 -10.11 13.85
C GLY A 106 -7.66 -10.55 14.25
N ILE A 107 -7.25 -10.38 15.51
CA ILE A 107 -6.00 -10.98 16.02
C ILE A 107 -6.27 -12.44 16.33
N ARG A 108 -5.42 -13.31 15.78
CA ARG A 108 -5.56 -14.76 15.91
C ARG A 108 -4.99 -15.19 17.24
N ILE A 109 -5.87 -15.63 18.14
CA ILE A 109 -5.48 -16.28 19.39
C ILE A 109 -6.16 -17.65 19.45
N PHE A 110 -5.45 -18.73 19.13
CA PHE A 110 -6.09 -20.02 18.82
C PHE A 110 -5.34 -21.26 19.30
N GLY A 111 -4.16 -21.10 19.88
CA GLY A 111 -3.40 -22.20 20.46
C GLY A 111 -4.13 -22.87 21.62
N ARG A 112 -3.56 -24.01 22.01
CA ARG A 112 -4.18 -24.93 22.96
C ARG A 112 -3.12 -25.63 23.80
N ILE A 113 -3.59 -26.19 24.91
CA ILE A 113 -2.84 -27.13 25.72
C ILE A 113 -3.52 -28.48 25.67
N ASN A 114 -2.75 -29.53 25.37
CA ASN A 114 -3.13 -30.93 25.43
C ASN A 114 -2.73 -31.56 26.77
N ASP A 115 -3.49 -32.54 27.23
CA ASP A 115 -3.15 -33.32 28.42
C ASP A 115 -1.93 -34.21 28.13
N PRO A 116 -0.83 -34.12 28.90
CA PRO A 116 0.41 -34.86 28.62
C PRO A 116 0.30 -36.38 28.81
N LEU A 117 -0.80 -36.88 29.39
CA LEU A 117 -1.06 -38.31 29.55
C LEU A 117 -1.96 -38.88 28.45
N THR A 118 -2.88 -38.09 27.91
CA THR A 118 -3.86 -38.57 26.93
C THR A 118 -3.67 -38.01 25.53
N GLY A 119 -2.96 -36.88 25.37
CA GLY A 119 -2.84 -36.14 24.11
C GLY A 119 -4.13 -35.43 23.68
N GLU A 120 -5.14 -35.39 24.56
CA GLU A 120 -6.45 -34.79 24.26
C GLU A 120 -6.46 -33.32 24.66
N PHE A 121 -7.33 -32.52 24.03
CA PHE A 121 -7.54 -31.11 24.39
C PHE A 121 -7.80 -30.97 25.90
N LEU A 122 -7.01 -30.13 26.56
CA LEU A 122 -7.18 -29.79 27.97
C LEU A 122 -7.79 -28.39 28.15
N ARG A 123 -7.26 -27.38 27.44
CA ARG A 123 -7.73 -25.99 27.47
C ARG A 123 -7.17 -25.19 26.30
N GLU A 124 -7.72 -24.00 26.05
CA GLU A 124 -7.12 -22.99 25.18
C GLU A 124 -5.85 -22.39 25.83
N SER A 125 -4.91 -21.97 24.98
CA SER A 125 -3.80 -21.12 25.36
C SER A 125 -4.31 -19.73 25.69
N LYS A 126 -3.64 -19.04 26.61
CA LYS A 126 -3.90 -17.63 26.87
C LYS A 126 -3.18 -16.78 25.83
N ALA A 127 -3.60 -15.53 25.64
CA ALA A 127 -2.88 -14.61 24.76
C ALA A 127 -1.37 -14.54 25.05
N SER A 128 -0.92 -14.58 26.30
CA SER A 128 0.53 -14.58 26.60
C SER A 128 1.28 -15.88 26.31
N GLU A 129 0.56 -16.99 26.17
CA GLU A 129 1.12 -18.27 25.70
C GLU A 129 1.12 -18.28 24.17
N ASP A 130 0.06 -17.73 23.56
CA ASP A 130 -0.17 -17.80 22.12
C ASP A 130 0.56 -16.74 21.28
N LEU A 131 0.92 -15.60 21.86
CA LEU A 131 1.59 -14.53 21.11
C LEU A 131 3.07 -14.88 20.92
N GLU A 132 3.50 -15.02 19.67
CA GLU A 132 4.84 -15.46 19.25
C GLU A 132 5.61 -14.32 18.55
N PRO A 133 6.44 -13.53 19.26
CA PRO A 133 7.24 -12.48 18.66
C PRO A 133 8.41 -13.03 17.86
N GLU A 134 8.52 -12.64 16.60
CA GLU A 134 9.48 -13.24 15.65
C GLU A 134 10.54 -12.22 15.18
N TYR A 135 10.16 -11.15 14.46
CA TYR A 135 11.08 -10.07 14.05
C TYR A 135 10.78 -8.74 14.71
N ILE A 136 11.82 -7.92 14.88
CA ILE A 136 11.73 -6.58 15.50
C ILE A 136 12.32 -5.49 14.61
N ALA A 137 11.53 -4.46 14.29
CA ALA A 137 12.02 -3.18 13.78
C ALA A 137 12.11 -2.13 14.90
N VAL A 138 13.11 -1.25 14.83
CA VAL A 138 13.25 -0.12 15.77
C VAL A 138 13.14 1.18 14.99
N SER A 139 12.26 2.09 15.45
CA SER A 139 12.06 3.40 14.81
C SER A 139 13.39 4.14 14.64
N PRO A 140 13.57 4.93 13.56
CA PRO A 140 14.84 5.64 13.33
C PRO A 140 15.27 6.57 14.47
N ASP A 141 14.31 7.10 15.24
CA ASP A 141 14.58 7.92 16.42
C ASP A 141 14.90 7.11 17.70
N GLY A 142 14.80 5.78 17.64
CA GLY A 142 15.14 4.84 18.71
C GLY A 142 14.12 4.76 19.85
N LYS A 143 12.92 5.32 19.69
CA LYS A 143 11.91 5.39 20.77
C LYS A 143 10.85 4.31 20.74
N LYS A 144 10.56 3.74 19.57
CA LYS A 144 9.59 2.66 19.41
C LYS A 144 10.27 1.41 18.85
N ALA A 145 9.76 0.25 19.23
CA ALA A 145 10.00 -1.00 18.53
C ALA A 145 8.67 -1.62 18.09
N PHE A 146 8.71 -2.35 16.99
CA PHE A 146 7.59 -3.05 16.38
C PHE A 146 7.99 -4.51 16.26
N ALA A 147 7.27 -5.41 16.94
CA ALA A 147 7.52 -6.85 16.87
C ALA A 147 6.40 -7.54 16.10
N THR A 148 6.74 -8.33 15.08
CA THR A 148 5.76 -9.18 14.38
C THR A 148 5.26 -10.28 15.29
N MET A 149 4.01 -10.67 15.08
CA MET A 149 3.38 -11.85 15.66
C MET A 149 2.74 -12.59 14.50
N GLN A 150 3.55 -13.30 13.73
CA GLN A 150 3.19 -13.80 12.39
C GLN A 150 1.90 -14.61 12.43
N GLU A 151 1.88 -15.68 13.22
CA GLU A 151 0.77 -16.63 13.44
C GLU A 151 -0.47 -15.88 13.94
N ASN A 152 -0.26 -14.84 14.74
CA ASN A 152 -1.32 -14.05 15.35
C ASN A 152 -1.88 -12.95 14.43
N ASN A 153 -1.25 -12.69 13.28
CA ASN A 153 -1.61 -11.63 12.33
C ASN A 153 -1.64 -10.23 12.97
N ALA A 154 -0.62 -9.92 13.77
CA ALA A 154 -0.54 -8.69 14.55
C ALA A 154 0.89 -8.10 14.63
N ILE A 155 1.00 -6.83 15.02
CA ILE A 155 2.26 -6.18 15.40
C ILE A 155 2.15 -5.64 16.82
N ALA A 156 3.08 -6.00 17.70
CA ALA A 156 3.21 -5.39 19.01
C ALA A 156 4.04 -4.10 18.94
N VAL A 157 3.52 -3.03 19.55
CA VAL A 157 4.20 -1.72 19.62
C VAL A 157 4.77 -1.52 21.01
N ILE A 158 6.08 -1.29 21.11
CA ILE A 158 6.82 -1.17 22.36
C ILE A 158 7.45 0.22 22.46
N ASP A 159 7.24 0.90 23.57
CA ASP A 159 7.92 2.15 23.93
C ASP A 159 9.27 1.80 24.59
N LEU A 160 10.37 2.26 24.00
CA LEU A 160 11.74 1.99 24.42
C LEU A 160 12.30 3.02 25.41
N GLU A 161 11.60 4.14 25.63
CA GLU A 161 11.95 5.09 26.69
C GLU A 161 11.53 4.54 28.06
N THR A 162 10.39 3.85 28.08
CA THR A 162 9.78 3.26 29.28
C THR A 162 9.97 1.75 29.37
N ASN A 163 10.38 1.09 28.28
CA ASN A 163 10.40 -0.36 28.12
C ASN A 163 9.03 -0.96 28.47
N THR A 164 7.97 -0.49 27.81
CA THR A 164 6.61 -0.99 28.03
C THR A 164 5.89 -1.28 26.73
N LEU A 165 5.00 -2.27 26.77
CA LEU A 165 4.09 -2.58 25.69
C LEU A 165 2.99 -1.51 25.62
N VAL A 166 2.82 -0.92 24.44
CA VAL A 166 1.88 0.17 24.18
C VAL A 166 0.59 -0.37 23.59
N ASP A 167 0.73 -1.21 22.56
CA ASP A 167 -0.42 -1.71 21.79
C ASP A 167 -0.11 -3.06 21.11
N LEU A 168 -1.16 -3.70 20.63
CA LEU A 168 -1.14 -4.86 19.75
C LEU A 168 -2.06 -4.57 18.55
N ALA A 169 -1.45 -4.11 17.46
CA ALA A 169 -2.17 -3.67 16.27
C ALA A 169 -2.63 -4.88 15.44
N PRO A 170 -3.95 -5.03 15.16
CA PRO A 170 -4.43 -6.02 14.20
C PRO A 170 -4.05 -5.60 12.77
N LEU A 171 -3.56 -6.54 11.96
CA LEU A 171 -3.20 -6.24 10.57
C LEU A 171 -4.39 -6.34 9.61
N GLY A 172 -5.50 -6.94 10.06
CA GLY A 172 -6.66 -7.20 9.22
C GLY A 172 -6.36 -8.24 8.15
N PHE A 173 -7.11 -8.20 7.05
CA PHE A 173 -7.04 -9.21 6.00
C PHE A 173 -7.11 -8.56 4.62
N LYS A 174 -6.38 -9.12 3.66
CA LYS A 174 -6.44 -8.75 2.24
C LYS A 174 -7.63 -9.44 1.58
N ASP A 175 -8.49 -8.67 0.92
CA ASP A 175 -9.55 -9.24 0.09
C ASP A 175 -9.00 -9.60 -1.30
N HIS A 176 -8.84 -10.90 -1.56
CA HIS A 176 -8.37 -11.42 -2.85
C HIS A 176 -9.46 -11.43 -3.93
N SER A 177 -10.70 -11.02 -3.63
CA SER A 177 -11.79 -10.92 -4.62
C SER A 177 -11.74 -9.63 -5.43
N ILE A 178 -10.90 -8.68 -5.01
CA ILE A 178 -10.67 -7.39 -5.67
C ILE A 178 -9.63 -7.54 -6.77
N GLU A 179 -9.87 -6.91 -7.93
CA GLU A 179 -8.90 -6.85 -9.03
C GLU A 179 -7.59 -6.19 -8.56
N GLY A 180 -6.45 -6.78 -8.92
CA GLY A 180 -5.14 -6.36 -8.43
C GLY A 180 -4.72 -7.00 -7.10
N ASN A 181 -5.61 -7.74 -6.42
CA ASN A 181 -5.28 -8.59 -5.27
C ASN A 181 -5.40 -10.08 -5.60
N GLY A 182 -5.51 -10.47 -6.87
CA GLY A 182 -5.62 -11.87 -7.25
C GLY A 182 -4.38 -12.70 -6.90
N PHE A 183 -4.49 -14.02 -7.00
CA PHE A 183 -3.34 -14.91 -6.87
C PHE A 183 -3.58 -16.21 -7.65
N ASP A 184 -2.50 -16.92 -7.92
CA ASP A 184 -2.56 -18.30 -8.38
C ASP A 184 -2.78 -19.25 -7.19
N ALA A 185 -3.91 -19.95 -7.18
CA ALA A 185 -4.37 -20.73 -6.04
C ALA A 185 -4.14 -22.24 -6.17
N SER A 186 -3.58 -22.73 -7.28
CA SER A 186 -3.61 -24.17 -7.58
C SER A 186 -2.39 -24.68 -8.34
N ASP A 187 -1.72 -25.66 -7.74
CA ASP A 187 -0.69 -26.48 -8.40
C ASP A 187 -1.25 -27.57 -9.35
N LYS A 188 -2.54 -27.51 -9.73
CA LYS A 188 -3.27 -28.56 -10.49
C LYS A 188 -4.08 -28.04 -11.67
N ASP A 189 -3.92 -26.78 -12.04
CA ASP A 189 -4.64 -26.16 -13.15
C ASP A 189 -3.86 -26.18 -14.48
N GLY A 190 -2.55 -26.43 -14.40
CA GLY A 190 -1.67 -26.63 -15.55
C GLY A 190 -1.08 -25.34 -16.11
N GLY A 191 -1.08 -24.24 -15.36
CA GLY A 191 -0.36 -23.02 -15.72
C GLY A 191 -0.76 -21.82 -14.89
N ILE A 192 -0.01 -20.72 -15.02
CA ILE A 192 -0.17 -19.54 -14.18
C ILE A 192 -1.57 -18.89 -14.32
N ASN A 193 -2.38 -18.90 -13.26
CA ASN A 193 -3.77 -18.42 -13.25
C ASN A 193 -4.06 -17.38 -12.16
N ILE A 194 -3.26 -16.31 -12.12
CA ILE A 194 -3.47 -15.16 -11.24
C ILE A 194 -4.80 -14.46 -11.56
N LYS A 195 -5.76 -14.55 -10.64
CA LYS A 195 -7.07 -13.90 -10.75
C LYS A 195 -7.70 -13.68 -9.36
N PRO A 196 -8.77 -12.89 -9.27
CA PRO A 196 -9.49 -12.74 -8.02
C PRO A 196 -10.18 -14.03 -7.55
N TRP A 197 -10.22 -14.22 -6.23
CA TRP A 197 -10.84 -15.36 -5.53
C TRP A 197 -11.61 -14.90 -4.29
N PRO A 198 -12.71 -15.56 -3.89
CA PRO A 198 -13.46 -15.23 -2.68
C PRO A 198 -12.76 -15.74 -1.41
N VAL A 199 -11.54 -15.25 -1.17
CA VAL A 199 -10.60 -15.65 -0.12
C VAL A 199 -10.05 -14.40 0.56
N MET A 200 -9.87 -14.46 1.89
CA MET A 200 -9.20 -13.41 2.66
C MET A 200 -7.76 -13.85 2.99
N GLY A 201 -6.76 -13.08 2.56
CA GLY A 201 -5.36 -13.33 2.88
C GLY A 201 -4.95 -12.72 4.21
N MET A 202 -4.29 -13.48 5.05
CA MET A 202 -3.79 -13.01 6.34
C MET A 202 -2.42 -12.35 6.13
N TYR A 203 -2.21 -11.11 6.61
CA TYR A 203 -0.96 -10.40 6.34
C TYR A 203 0.28 -11.03 6.97
N MET A 204 0.14 -11.76 8.09
CA MET A 204 1.16 -12.68 8.64
C MET A 204 2.61 -12.35 8.28
N PRO A 205 3.17 -11.30 8.91
CA PRO A 205 4.48 -10.82 8.55
C PRO A 205 5.58 -11.59 9.27
N ASP A 206 6.52 -12.14 8.51
CA ASP A 206 7.79 -12.67 9.03
C ASP A 206 8.70 -11.48 9.35
N ALA A 207 9.48 -11.02 8.38
CA ALA A 207 10.40 -9.94 8.63
C ALA A 207 9.72 -8.56 8.59
N ILE A 208 10.32 -7.64 9.35
CA ILE A 208 9.87 -6.26 9.48
C ILE A 208 11.05 -5.29 9.49
N ALA A 209 10.87 -4.12 8.89
CA ALA A 209 11.84 -3.03 8.94
C ALA A 209 11.12 -1.68 9.07
N SER A 210 11.79 -0.65 9.56
CA SER A 210 11.20 0.69 9.71
C SER A 210 12.05 1.78 9.09
N PHE A 211 11.39 2.86 8.67
CA PHE A 211 12.03 4.02 8.06
C PHE A 211 11.27 5.29 8.39
N GLU A 212 11.91 6.45 8.19
CA GLU A 212 11.29 7.75 8.36
C GLU A 212 11.30 8.48 7.03
N THR A 213 10.16 9.04 6.64
CA THR A 213 10.05 9.93 5.49
C THR A 213 8.93 10.92 5.74
N LEU A 214 9.04 12.11 5.15
CA LEU A 214 8.05 13.18 5.31
C LEU A 214 7.78 13.60 6.78
N GLY A 215 8.67 13.25 7.71
CA GLY A 215 8.55 13.54 9.14
C GLY A 215 7.78 12.50 9.96
N GLU A 216 7.35 11.41 9.33
CA GLU A 216 6.59 10.32 9.97
C GLU A 216 7.38 9.01 9.92
N THR A 217 7.16 8.14 10.90
CA THR A 217 7.72 6.79 10.93
C THR A 217 6.78 5.81 10.24
N TYR A 218 7.35 4.96 9.40
CA TYR A 218 6.65 3.88 8.71
C TYR A 218 7.35 2.56 8.95
N VAL A 219 6.58 1.49 8.81
CA VAL A 219 7.03 0.12 8.98
C VAL A 219 6.72 -0.64 7.70
N VAL A 220 7.64 -1.49 7.23
CA VAL A 220 7.41 -2.41 6.11
C VAL A 220 7.44 -3.84 6.62
N SER A 221 6.57 -4.69 6.07
CA SER A 221 6.50 -6.10 6.44
C SER A 221 6.51 -7.02 5.22
N ALA A 222 7.12 -8.19 5.38
CA ALA A 222 7.13 -9.27 4.39
C ALA A 222 6.07 -10.31 4.78
N ASN A 223 4.98 -10.41 4.01
CA ASN A 223 3.77 -11.14 4.38
C ASN A 223 3.83 -12.61 3.92
N GLU A 224 4.74 -13.40 4.50
CA GLU A 224 5.06 -14.78 4.10
C GLU A 224 3.88 -15.72 4.36
N GLY A 225 3.48 -15.86 5.63
CA GLY A 225 2.29 -16.61 6.02
C GLY A 225 2.54 -17.97 6.61
N ASP A 226 3.14 -18.06 7.79
CA ASP A 226 3.34 -19.35 8.45
C ASP A 226 2.10 -19.89 9.15
N SER A 227 2.13 -21.14 9.58
CA SER A 227 0.95 -21.85 10.07
C SER A 227 1.34 -22.77 11.21
N ARG A 228 0.44 -22.94 12.17
CA ARG A 228 0.69 -23.92 13.24
C ARG A 228 0.31 -25.33 12.81
N ASP A 229 1.29 -26.08 12.32
CA ASP A 229 1.16 -27.48 11.90
C ASP A 229 2.09 -28.40 12.69
N TYR A 230 1.58 -28.92 13.81
CA TYR A 230 2.33 -29.79 14.73
C TYR A 230 1.61 -31.13 14.96
N ASP A 231 2.34 -32.15 15.43
CA ASP A 231 1.80 -33.49 15.69
C ASP A 231 0.57 -33.49 16.63
N GLY A 232 0.59 -32.63 17.67
CA GLY A 232 -0.47 -32.51 18.67
C GLY A 232 -1.59 -31.53 18.29
N PHE A 233 -1.37 -30.68 17.29
CA PHE A 233 -2.35 -29.72 16.79
C PHE A 233 -1.91 -29.18 15.42
N SER A 234 -2.83 -29.24 14.45
CA SER A 234 -2.68 -28.59 13.17
C SER A 234 -3.93 -27.78 12.89
N GLU A 235 -3.75 -26.53 12.50
CA GLU A 235 -4.83 -25.72 11.94
C GLU A 235 -4.97 -25.85 10.43
N GLU A 236 -4.00 -26.49 9.77
CA GLU A 236 -3.96 -26.57 8.31
C GLU A 236 -4.92 -27.63 7.77
N VAL A 237 -5.75 -27.20 6.82
CA VAL A 237 -6.54 -28.09 5.97
C VAL A 237 -6.52 -27.58 4.53
N ARG A 238 -7.13 -28.33 3.61
CA ARG A 238 -7.34 -27.87 2.24
C ARG A 238 -8.79 -27.45 2.05
N VAL A 239 -9.00 -26.49 1.15
CA VAL A 239 -10.36 -26.01 0.85
C VAL A 239 -11.28 -27.13 0.34
N ASP A 240 -10.76 -28.18 -0.34
CA ASP A 240 -11.59 -29.32 -0.76
C ASP A 240 -12.05 -30.25 0.38
N ASP A 241 -11.46 -30.11 1.57
CA ASP A 241 -11.86 -30.83 2.78
C ASP A 241 -12.85 -30.03 3.65
N LEU A 242 -13.10 -28.75 3.33
CA LEU A 242 -14.07 -27.91 4.04
C LEU A 242 -15.52 -28.25 3.68
N VAL A 243 -16.42 -28.00 4.64
CA VAL A 243 -17.84 -27.83 4.35
C VAL A 243 -18.07 -26.33 4.20
N LEU A 244 -18.36 -25.86 2.99
CA LEU A 244 -18.61 -24.43 2.74
C LEU A 244 -20.10 -24.10 2.93
N ASP A 245 -20.38 -22.95 3.53
CA ASP A 245 -21.73 -22.44 3.69
C ASP A 245 -22.40 -22.26 2.30
N PRO A 246 -23.60 -22.83 2.06
CA PRO A 246 -24.27 -22.73 0.76
C PRO A 246 -24.79 -21.33 0.38
N GLU A 247 -24.97 -20.41 1.33
CA GLU A 247 -25.38 -19.02 1.10
C GLU A 247 -24.17 -18.16 0.69
N ALA A 248 -23.03 -18.30 1.36
CA ALA A 248 -21.76 -17.64 1.04
C ALA A 248 -21.13 -18.21 -0.24
N TYR A 249 -21.15 -19.53 -0.41
CA TYR A 249 -20.50 -20.25 -1.52
C TYR A 249 -21.48 -21.13 -2.31
N PRO A 250 -22.46 -20.53 -3.03
CA PRO A 250 -23.47 -21.28 -3.79
C PRO A 250 -22.89 -22.12 -4.94
N ASP A 251 -21.63 -21.89 -5.32
CA ASP A 251 -20.87 -22.60 -6.34
C ASP A 251 -19.70 -23.42 -5.77
N ALA A 252 -19.79 -23.85 -4.50
CA ALA A 252 -18.77 -24.64 -3.79
C ALA A 252 -18.13 -25.78 -4.61
N GLU A 253 -18.92 -26.58 -5.35
CA GLU A 253 -18.38 -27.68 -6.19
C GLU A 253 -17.36 -27.17 -7.24
N THR A 254 -17.58 -25.96 -7.77
CA THR A 254 -16.64 -25.34 -8.70
C THR A 254 -15.42 -24.80 -7.95
N LEU A 255 -15.62 -24.06 -6.85
CA LEU A 255 -14.53 -23.48 -6.07
C LEU A 255 -13.59 -24.56 -5.50
N GLN A 256 -14.14 -25.63 -4.91
CA GLN A 256 -13.41 -26.75 -4.33
C GLN A 256 -12.81 -27.71 -5.37
N ALA A 257 -12.98 -27.46 -6.67
CA ALA A 257 -12.27 -28.25 -7.67
C ALA A 257 -10.75 -28.06 -7.51
N LYS A 258 -9.97 -29.14 -7.64
CA LYS A 258 -8.50 -29.09 -7.42
C LYS A 258 -7.75 -28.06 -8.25
N LYS A 259 -8.25 -27.76 -9.45
CA LYS A 259 -7.72 -26.74 -10.38
C LYS A 259 -8.12 -25.29 -10.02
N ASN A 260 -8.88 -25.13 -8.95
CA ASN A 260 -9.33 -23.86 -8.39
C ASN A 260 -8.84 -23.84 -6.93
N LEU A 261 -9.67 -23.43 -5.97
CA LEU A 261 -9.28 -23.32 -4.57
C LEU A 261 -9.09 -24.67 -3.88
N GLY A 262 -9.59 -25.78 -4.42
CA GLY A 262 -9.61 -27.05 -3.70
C GLY A 262 -8.26 -27.52 -3.13
N ARG A 263 -7.15 -27.12 -3.75
CA ARG A 263 -5.81 -27.41 -3.22
C ARG A 263 -5.30 -26.39 -2.21
N LEU A 264 -5.79 -25.16 -2.22
CA LEU A 264 -5.33 -24.10 -1.35
C LEU A 264 -5.33 -24.54 0.12
N LYS A 265 -4.18 -24.38 0.78
CA LYS A 265 -4.06 -24.51 2.24
C LYS A 265 -4.80 -23.36 2.92
N THR A 266 -5.61 -23.71 3.91
CA THR A 266 -6.45 -22.79 4.68
C THR A 266 -6.44 -23.23 6.14
N THR A 267 -6.85 -22.32 7.02
CA THR A 267 -6.96 -22.59 8.45
C THR A 267 -8.34 -23.09 8.85
N THR A 268 -8.41 -23.91 9.90
CA THR A 268 -9.65 -24.31 10.60
C THR A 268 -9.99 -23.43 11.80
N THR A 269 -9.14 -22.46 12.15
CA THR A 269 -9.28 -21.69 13.40
C THR A 269 -10.12 -20.42 13.24
N MET A 270 -10.58 -20.15 12.02
CA MET A 270 -11.47 -19.06 11.66
C MET A 270 -12.28 -19.43 10.40
N GLY A 271 -13.32 -18.63 10.13
CA GLY A 271 -14.12 -18.76 8.91
C GLY A 271 -15.53 -19.31 9.12
N ASP A 272 -15.82 -19.86 10.30
CA ASP A 272 -17.18 -20.17 10.78
C ASP A 272 -17.64 -19.00 11.66
N TYR A 273 -18.51 -18.14 11.14
CA TYR A 273 -18.91 -16.90 11.80
C TYR A 273 -20.18 -17.05 12.65
N ASP A 274 -20.98 -18.09 12.42
CA ASP A 274 -22.21 -18.35 13.16
C ASP A 274 -22.19 -19.62 14.05
N ASP A 275 -21.02 -20.27 14.13
CA ASP A 275 -20.69 -21.44 14.93
C ASP A 275 -21.54 -22.68 14.56
N ASP A 276 -21.95 -22.82 13.29
CA ASP A 276 -22.79 -23.94 12.83
C ASP A 276 -21.99 -25.13 12.25
N GLY A 277 -20.69 -24.93 12.04
CA GLY A 277 -19.73 -25.94 11.60
C GLY A 277 -19.50 -26.01 10.09
N ASP A 278 -20.13 -25.14 9.29
CA ASP A 278 -19.67 -24.83 7.94
C ASP A 278 -18.85 -23.52 7.88
N VAL A 279 -18.24 -23.24 6.72
CA VAL A 279 -17.31 -22.14 6.53
C VAL A 279 -17.95 -21.06 5.67
N ASP A 280 -18.18 -19.89 6.28
CA ASP A 280 -18.63 -18.65 5.66
C ASP A 280 -17.51 -17.91 4.91
N GLN A 281 -16.26 -18.05 5.37
CA GLN A 281 -15.10 -17.34 4.82
C GLN A 281 -13.85 -18.21 4.77
N ILE A 282 -13.31 -18.40 3.57
CA ILE A 282 -12.02 -19.05 3.33
C ILE A 282 -10.88 -18.06 3.58
N PHE A 283 -9.81 -18.51 4.24
CA PHE A 283 -8.61 -17.73 4.49
C PHE A 283 -7.36 -18.39 3.86
N SER A 284 -6.45 -17.59 3.32
CA SER A 284 -5.12 -18.07 2.92
C SER A 284 -4.06 -17.64 3.92
N TYR A 285 -3.08 -18.50 4.13
CA TYR A 285 -1.86 -18.13 4.83
C TYR A 285 -1.04 -17.15 3.99
N GLY A 286 -0.61 -16.06 4.63
CA GLY A 286 0.11 -14.99 3.98
C GLY A 286 -0.76 -14.15 3.05
N ALA A 287 -0.36 -12.90 2.87
CA ALA A 287 -0.96 -12.01 1.88
C ALA A 287 -0.20 -12.02 0.56
N ARG A 288 0.89 -12.81 0.47
CA ARG A 288 1.73 -13.01 -0.73
C ARG A 288 2.37 -11.72 -1.27
N SER A 289 2.58 -10.76 -0.37
CA SER A 289 2.91 -9.38 -0.68
C SER A 289 3.89 -8.81 0.35
N PHE A 290 4.33 -7.58 0.11
CA PHE A 290 4.82 -6.73 1.20
C PHE A 290 3.85 -5.57 1.43
N SER A 291 3.78 -5.10 2.68
CA SER A 291 2.94 -3.99 3.12
C SER A 291 3.77 -2.85 3.71
N ILE A 292 3.21 -1.65 3.68
CA ILE A 292 3.67 -0.48 4.42
C ILE A 292 2.59 -0.10 5.43
N TRP A 293 2.99 0.13 6.67
CA TRP A 293 2.17 0.51 7.80
C TRP A 293 2.67 1.84 8.38
N ASP A 294 1.80 2.60 9.03
CA ASP A 294 2.23 3.70 9.90
C ASP A 294 2.70 3.17 11.27
N ASP A 295 3.15 4.09 12.14
CA ASP A 295 3.68 3.75 13.47
C ASP A 295 2.60 3.45 14.54
N GLU A 296 1.33 3.40 14.11
CA GLU A 296 0.15 2.96 14.86
C GLU A 296 -0.34 1.59 14.37
N GLY A 297 0.23 1.06 13.28
CA GLY A 297 -0.12 -0.23 12.69
C GLY A 297 -1.26 -0.17 11.67
N ASN A 298 -1.65 1.01 11.19
CA ASN A 298 -2.63 1.13 10.11
C ASN A 298 -1.97 0.86 8.75
N LEU A 299 -2.67 0.15 7.86
CA LEU A 299 -2.21 -0.13 6.51
C LEU A 299 -2.14 1.16 5.67
N VAL A 300 -0.97 1.47 5.14
CA VAL A 300 -0.71 2.62 4.25
C VAL A 300 -0.77 2.22 2.79
N TRP A 301 -0.18 1.07 2.44
CA TRP A 301 -0.14 0.54 1.08
C TRP A 301 0.23 -0.95 1.10
N ASP A 302 -0.29 -1.73 0.15
CA ASP A 302 0.08 -3.13 -0.06
C ASP A 302 0.37 -3.38 -1.55
N SER A 303 1.28 -4.31 -1.85
CA SER A 303 1.69 -4.62 -3.22
C SER A 303 0.70 -5.45 -4.04
N GLY A 304 -0.43 -5.87 -3.47
CA GLY A 304 -1.48 -6.62 -4.13
C GLY A 304 -0.96 -7.93 -4.70
N ASP A 305 -1.22 -8.16 -5.99
CA ASP A 305 -0.77 -9.30 -6.79
C ASP A 305 0.55 -9.07 -7.51
N ALA A 306 1.23 -7.93 -7.27
CA ALA A 306 2.36 -7.49 -8.07
C ALA A 306 3.53 -8.49 -8.09
N PHE A 307 3.80 -9.19 -6.99
CA PHE A 307 4.91 -10.15 -6.93
C PHE A 307 4.66 -11.32 -7.88
N GLU A 308 3.50 -11.97 -7.79
CA GLU A 308 3.15 -13.06 -8.70
C GLU A 308 3.05 -12.58 -10.16
N ARG A 309 2.49 -11.39 -10.42
CA ARG A 309 2.45 -10.82 -11.78
C ARG A 309 3.85 -10.66 -12.38
N HIS A 310 4.80 -10.15 -11.59
CA HIS A 310 6.18 -9.99 -12.04
C HIS A 310 6.87 -11.34 -12.22
N LEU A 311 6.71 -12.27 -11.27
CA LEU A 311 7.27 -13.62 -11.37
C LEU A 311 6.76 -14.36 -12.63
N ALA A 312 5.48 -14.20 -12.95
CA ALA A 312 4.89 -14.75 -14.17
C ALA A 312 5.52 -14.17 -15.45
N GLU A 313 5.95 -12.91 -15.43
CA GLU A 313 6.64 -12.27 -16.56
C GLU A 313 8.11 -12.71 -16.67
N VAL A 314 8.84 -12.74 -15.56
CA VAL A 314 10.31 -12.89 -15.57
C VAL A 314 10.79 -14.32 -15.33
N LEU A 315 9.99 -15.16 -14.67
CA LEU A 315 10.28 -16.57 -14.37
C LEU A 315 9.09 -17.50 -14.69
N PRO A 316 8.47 -17.43 -15.88
CA PRO A 316 7.24 -18.19 -16.18
C PRO A 316 7.41 -19.71 -16.05
N ASP A 317 8.58 -20.26 -16.37
CA ASP A 317 8.83 -21.70 -16.29
C ASP A 317 9.16 -22.18 -14.85
N ASN A 318 9.37 -21.25 -13.91
CA ASN A 318 9.72 -21.53 -12.51
C ASN A 318 8.84 -20.75 -11.52
N PHE A 319 7.69 -20.26 -11.97
CA PHE A 319 6.73 -19.51 -11.17
C PHE A 319 6.36 -20.27 -9.89
N ASN A 320 6.29 -19.58 -8.74
CA ASN A 320 5.95 -20.15 -7.43
C ASN A 320 6.63 -21.51 -7.16
N SER A 321 7.94 -21.59 -7.46
CA SER A 321 8.74 -22.80 -7.21
C SER A 321 9.11 -22.95 -5.75
N THR A 322 9.24 -24.19 -5.27
CA THR A 322 9.84 -24.49 -3.96
C THR A 322 11.36 -24.26 -3.99
N ASN A 323 11.97 -24.15 -2.82
CA ASN A 323 13.41 -24.25 -2.61
C ASN A 323 13.89 -25.69 -2.33
N ASP A 324 13.01 -26.69 -2.32
CA ASP A 324 13.37 -28.11 -2.17
C ASP A 324 13.95 -28.75 -3.44
N GLU A 325 13.56 -28.27 -4.61
CA GLU A 325 13.99 -28.78 -5.92
C GLU A 325 13.85 -27.71 -7.00
N ASN A 326 14.52 -27.87 -8.15
CA ASN A 326 14.42 -26.90 -9.26
C ASN A 326 13.31 -27.23 -10.28
N ASP A 327 12.88 -28.49 -10.41
CA ASP A 327 11.79 -28.90 -11.32
C ASP A 327 10.44 -28.82 -10.59
N SER A 328 10.10 -27.58 -10.20
CA SER A 328 9.04 -27.31 -9.23
C SER A 328 8.08 -26.20 -9.63
N PHE A 329 7.93 -25.95 -10.93
CA PHE A 329 6.94 -25.00 -11.44
C PHE A 329 5.61 -25.17 -10.68
N ASP A 330 5.12 -24.06 -10.14
CA ASP A 330 3.78 -23.89 -9.57
C ASP A 330 3.52 -24.65 -8.25
N LYS A 331 4.55 -25.26 -7.65
CA LYS A 331 4.40 -26.09 -6.44
C LYS A 331 4.10 -25.33 -5.15
N ARG A 332 4.14 -24.00 -5.15
CA ARG A 332 3.79 -23.16 -3.99
C ARG A 332 2.50 -22.35 -4.20
N SER A 333 1.85 -22.44 -5.37
CA SER A 333 0.62 -21.70 -5.64
C SER A 333 -0.55 -22.15 -4.77
N ASP A 334 -0.68 -23.44 -4.46
CA ASP A 334 -1.67 -23.95 -3.50
C ASP A 334 -1.30 -23.71 -2.03
N ASP A 335 -0.11 -23.17 -1.76
CA ASP A 335 0.40 -22.90 -0.42
C ASP A 335 0.41 -21.38 -0.15
N LYS A 336 1.60 -20.77 -0.05
CA LYS A 336 1.81 -19.34 0.29
C LYS A 336 2.29 -18.49 -0.92
N GLY A 337 2.42 -19.09 -2.11
CA GLY A 337 2.70 -18.39 -3.37
C GLY A 337 4.12 -17.86 -3.50
N ALA A 338 4.26 -16.53 -3.49
CA ALA A 338 5.55 -15.85 -3.69
C ALA A 338 6.46 -15.87 -2.44
N GLU A 339 5.89 -16.03 -1.23
CA GLU A 339 6.59 -16.19 0.06
C GLU A 339 7.67 -15.14 0.33
N PRO A 340 7.29 -13.86 0.50
CA PRO A 340 8.20 -12.82 0.94
C PRO A 340 8.52 -12.98 2.42
N GLU A 341 9.80 -13.25 2.69
CA GLU A 341 10.33 -13.68 4.00
C GLU A 341 11.16 -12.57 4.62
N ALA A 342 12.29 -12.25 3.97
CA ALA A 342 13.23 -11.26 4.46
C ALA A 342 12.87 -9.83 4.01
N ILE A 343 13.03 -8.83 4.86
CA ILE A 343 12.96 -7.41 4.45
C ILE A 343 13.97 -6.51 5.15
N THR A 344 14.55 -5.57 4.40
CA THR A 344 15.36 -4.48 4.97
C THR A 344 15.17 -3.18 4.19
N ILE A 345 15.51 -2.06 4.84
CA ILE A 345 15.50 -0.72 4.23
C ILE A 345 16.92 -0.19 4.06
N GLY A 346 17.17 0.48 2.93
CA GLY A 346 18.40 1.23 2.71
C GLY A 346 18.17 2.56 1.99
N GLU A 347 18.86 3.61 2.42
CA GLU A 347 18.88 4.88 1.71
C GLU A 347 20.06 4.95 0.74
N VAL A 348 19.78 5.29 -0.53
CA VAL A 348 20.79 5.52 -1.56
C VAL A 348 20.43 6.80 -2.31
N ASP A 349 21.35 7.77 -2.34
CA ASP A 349 21.19 9.05 -3.05
C ASP A 349 19.85 9.78 -2.75
N GLY A 350 19.40 9.74 -1.49
CA GLY A 350 18.14 10.37 -1.03
C GLY A 350 16.87 9.59 -1.36
N ARG A 351 16.99 8.36 -1.89
CA ARG A 351 15.87 7.44 -2.11
C ARG A 351 15.91 6.34 -1.06
N ILE A 352 14.76 6.07 -0.45
CA ILE A 352 14.57 4.99 0.51
C ILE A 352 14.12 3.76 -0.26
N LEU A 353 14.89 2.68 -0.17
CA LEU A 353 14.64 1.44 -0.88
C LEU A 353 14.28 0.33 0.11
N ALA A 354 13.21 -0.40 -0.19
CA ALA A 354 12.91 -1.68 0.43
C ALA A 354 13.49 -2.82 -0.41
N PHE A 355 14.17 -3.76 0.25
CA PHE A 355 14.69 -4.98 -0.34
C PHE A 355 13.97 -6.15 0.31
N ILE A 356 13.23 -6.93 -0.49
CA ILE A 356 12.34 -8.00 -0.02
C ILE A 356 12.82 -9.32 -0.62
N GLY A 357 13.29 -10.25 0.21
CA GLY A 357 13.70 -11.60 -0.19
C GLY A 357 12.49 -12.53 -0.31
N LEU A 358 12.52 -13.43 -1.29
CA LEU A 358 11.54 -14.52 -1.41
C LEU A 358 12.18 -15.84 -1.04
N GLU A 359 11.69 -16.54 -0.03
CA GLU A 359 12.35 -17.72 0.53
C GLU A 359 12.35 -18.91 -0.45
N ARG A 360 11.18 -19.22 -1.03
CA ARG A 360 11.03 -20.40 -1.89
C ARG A 360 11.58 -20.21 -3.29
N VAL A 361 10.90 -19.44 -4.13
CA VAL A 361 11.32 -19.23 -5.53
C VAL A 361 12.68 -18.51 -5.61
N GLY A 362 13.06 -17.81 -4.54
CA GLY A 362 14.31 -17.09 -4.43
C GLY A 362 14.24 -15.69 -5.01
N GLY A 363 15.32 -14.94 -4.80
CA GLY A 363 15.51 -13.61 -5.34
C GLY A 363 15.01 -12.49 -4.42
N ILE A 364 15.21 -11.27 -4.90
CA ILE A 364 15.03 -10.04 -4.11
C ILE A 364 14.26 -9.03 -4.96
N PHE A 365 13.07 -8.65 -4.50
CA PHE A 365 12.35 -7.49 -4.99
C PHE A 365 12.93 -6.21 -4.40
N ILE A 366 13.01 -5.16 -5.22
CA ILE A 366 13.48 -3.83 -4.82
C ILE A 366 12.39 -2.82 -5.14
N TYR A 367 11.92 -2.10 -4.12
CA TYR A 367 10.95 -1.03 -4.25
C TYR A 367 11.54 0.28 -3.73
N ASP A 368 11.23 1.39 -4.39
CA ASP A 368 11.44 2.72 -3.87
C ASP A 368 10.22 3.12 -3.03
N VAL A 369 10.43 3.22 -1.73
CA VAL A 369 9.42 3.54 -0.72
C VAL A 369 9.57 4.96 -0.17
N THR A 370 10.35 5.82 -0.85
CA THR A 370 10.52 7.23 -0.46
C THR A 370 9.17 7.93 -0.28
N TYR A 371 8.16 7.52 -1.07
CA TYR A 371 6.76 7.93 -0.95
C TYR A 371 5.91 6.70 -0.56
N PRO A 372 5.54 6.54 0.72
CA PRO A 372 4.97 5.30 1.23
C PRO A 372 3.56 4.99 0.71
N TYR A 373 2.81 6.01 0.26
CA TYR A 373 1.48 5.85 -0.34
C TYR A 373 1.51 5.43 -1.82
N ALA A 374 2.68 5.49 -2.46
CA ALA A 374 2.85 5.10 -3.87
C ALA A 374 4.27 4.53 -4.13
N PRO A 375 4.63 3.40 -3.51
CA PRO A 375 5.91 2.74 -3.76
C PRO A 375 6.09 2.38 -5.23
N LYS A 376 7.34 2.44 -5.71
CA LYS A 376 7.66 2.15 -7.12
C LYS A 376 8.58 0.95 -7.22
N TYR A 377 8.16 -0.07 -7.97
CA TYR A 377 9.02 -1.18 -8.33
C TYR A 377 10.28 -0.67 -9.05
N VAL A 378 11.44 -1.17 -8.63
CA VAL A 378 12.75 -0.83 -9.18
C VAL A 378 13.32 -2.00 -9.96
N SER A 379 13.41 -3.18 -9.34
CA SER A 379 14.02 -4.37 -9.93
C SER A 379 13.68 -5.63 -9.14
N TYR A 380 13.86 -6.78 -9.79
CA TYR A 380 13.87 -8.10 -9.17
C TYR A 380 15.15 -8.81 -9.61
N LEU A 381 15.88 -9.38 -8.66
CA LEU A 381 17.16 -10.05 -8.88
C LEU A 381 17.10 -11.47 -8.32
N ASN A 382 17.41 -12.47 -9.13
CA ASN A 382 17.51 -13.86 -8.68
C ASN A 382 18.78 -14.49 -9.27
N ASN A 383 19.68 -14.96 -8.40
CA ASN A 383 20.93 -15.60 -8.79
C ASN A 383 20.80 -17.14 -8.86
N ARG A 384 19.62 -17.71 -8.58
CA ARG A 384 19.35 -19.14 -8.67
C ARG A 384 19.45 -19.63 -10.11
N ASP A 385 20.28 -20.63 -10.35
CA ASP A 385 20.35 -21.36 -11.62
C ASP A 385 19.38 -22.54 -11.60
N PHE A 386 18.17 -22.31 -12.12
CA PHE A 386 17.13 -23.32 -12.26
C PHE A 386 17.48 -24.48 -13.22
N THR A 387 18.60 -24.41 -13.96
CA THR A 387 19.02 -25.49 -14.87
C THR A 387 19.78 -26.62 -14.16
N VAL A 388 20.20 -26.41 -12.91
CA VAL A 388 20.86 -27.42 -12.09
C VAL A 388 19.83 -28.42 -11.57
N ILE A 389 20.13 -29.72 -11.64
CA ILE A 389 19.28 -30.77 -11.05
C ILE A 389 19.55 -30.80 -9.54
N TYR A 390 18.51 -30.61 -8.74
CA TYR A 390 18.60 -30.50 -7.29
C TYR A 390 17.34 -31.02 -6.60
N GLU A 391 17.54 -31.67 -5.45
CA GLU A 391 16.51 -32.18 -4.53
C GLU A 391 17.09 -32.21 -3.10
N SER A 392 16.41 -31.57 -2.14
CA SER A 392 16.88 -31.30 -0.76
C SER A 392 17.18 -32.55 0.09
N GLY A 393 16.68 -33.73 -0.33
CA GLY A 393 16.94 -35.02 0.33
C GLY A 393 18.31 -35.66 0.04
N THR A 394 19.04 -35.22 -1.00
CA THR A 394 20.38 -35.74 -1.34
C THR A 394 21.39 -34.68 -1.79
N PRO A 395 21.48 -33.50 -1.14
CA PRO A 395 22.32 -32.43 -1.62
C PRO A 395 23.80 -32.80 -1.46
N ASN A 396 24.60 -32.51 -2.49
CA ASN A 396 26.04 -32.39 -2.30
C ASN A 396 26.49 -30.93 -2.45
N ASP A 397 27.53 -30.53 -1.72
CA ASP A 397 28.06 -29.16 -1.71
C ASP A 397 28.33 -28.61 -3.12
N GLY A 398 28.67 -29.48 -4.08
CA GLY A 398 28.91 -29.09 -5.47
C GLY A 398 27.65 -28.70 -6.24
N GLU A 399 26.50 -29.31 -5.92
CA GLU A 399 25.19 -28.94 -6.49
C GLU A 399 24.71 -27.61 -5.92
N LEU A 400 24.78 -27.43 -4.58
CA LEU A 400 24.40 -26.17 -3.93
C LEU A 400 25.25 -24.99 -4.44
N GLN A 401 26.57 -25.21 -4.63
CA GLN A 401 27.43 -24.20 -5.26
C GLN A 401 27.05 -23.88 -6.71
N ALA A 402 26.56 -24.86 -7.46
CA ALA A 402 26.18 -24.66 -8.86
C ALA A 402 24.83 -23.93 -8.99
N ILE A 403 23.90 -24.17 -8.06
CA ILE A 403 22.61 -23.46 -8.00
C ILE A 403 22.79 -21.98 -7.72
N GLY A 404 23.71 -21.59 -6.84
CA GLY A 404 23.83 -20.21 -6.39
C GLY A 404 22.91 -19.93 -5.20
N ASP A 405 22.20 -18.81 -5.22
CA ASP A 405 21.40 -18.34 -4.08
C ASP A 405 20.07 -19.10 -3.99
N LEU A 406 19.79 -19.70 -2.82
CA LEU A 406 18.59 -20.51 -2.55
C LEU A 406 18.17 -20.37 -1.07
N GLY A 407 16.94 -19.95 -0.82
CA GLY A 407 16.41 -19.65 0.52
C GLY A 407 16.91 -18.33 1.13
N PRO A 408 16.74 -17.15 0.51
CA PRO A 408 17.05 -15.87 1.16
C PRO A 408 16.28 -15.68 2.47
N GLU A 409 17.01 -15.62 3.58
CA GLU A 409 16.43 -15.56 4.95
C GLU A 409 16.84 -14.26 5.66
N GLY A 410 18.14 -14.01 5.71
CA GLY A 410 18.70 -12.84 6.39
C GLY A 410 19.12 -11.79 5.38
N ILE A 411 18.60 -10.58 5.49
CA ILE A 411 18.95 -9.47 4.58
C ILE A 411 19.37 -8.21 5.35
N VAL A 412 20.54 -7.66 5.00
CA VAL A 412 21.09 -6.47 5.67
C VAL A 412 21.62 -5.48 4.65
N PHE A 413 21.14 -4.24 4.73
CA PHE A 413 21.71 -3.12 3.99
C PHE A 413 22.87 -2.47 4.77
N VAL A 414 23.95 -2.16 4.07
CA VAL A 414 25.13 -1.46 4.59
C VAL A 414 25.33 -0.17 3.81
N PRO A 415 25.14 1.00 4.44
CA PRO A 415 25.39 2.30 3.81
C PRO A 415 26.82 2.44 3.31
N GLY A 416 27.03 3.23 2.26
CA GLY A 416 28.33 3.35 1.59
C GLY A 416 29.46 3.86 2.48
N ASP A 417 29.17 4.75 3.43
CA ASP A 417 30.12 5.27 4.41
C ASP A 417 30.52 4.24 5.50
N LYS A 418 29.71 3.19 5.67
CA LYS A 418 29.98 2.03 6.54
C LYS A 418 30.50 0.81 5.76
N SER A 419 30.41 0.82 4.43
CA SER A 419 30.86 -0.28 3.58
C SER A 419 32.38 -0.21 3.33
N PRO A 420 33.12 -1.34 3.41
CA PRO A 420 34.54 -1.38 3.08
C PRO A 420 34.87 -0.94 1.64
N SER A 421 33.90 -1.02 0.74
CA SER A 421 34.03 -0.60 -0.66
C SER A 421 33.84 0.91 -0.87
N GLY A 422 33.26 1.61 0.10
CA GLY A 422 32.77 2.98 -0.05
C GLY A 422 31.43 3.11 -0.79
N GLU A 423 30.85 2.00 -1.24
CA GLU A 423 29.59 1.96 -1.99
C GLU A 423 28.49 1.26 -1.15
N PRO A 424 27.23 1.71 -1.23
CA PRO A 424 26.11 1.00 -0.59
C PRO A 424 26.08 -0.46 -0.99
N SER A 425 25.85 -1.35 -0.02
CA SER A 425 25.89 -2.79 -0.23
C SER A 425 24.70 -3.47 0.43
N LEU A 426 24.25 -4.59 -0.15
CA LEU A 426 23.21 -5.46 0.41
C LEU A 426 23.82 -6.83 0.63
N MET A 427 23.71 -7.37 1.83
CA MET A 427 24.19 -8.70 2.20
C MET A 427 22.99 -9.61 2.43
N VAL A 428 22.98 -10.76 1.77
CA VAL A 428 21.87 -11.71 1.81
C VAL A 428 22.43 -13.08 2.20
N ALA A 429 21.98 -13.60 3.33
CA ALA A 429 22.25 -14.96 3.78
C ALA A 429 21.17 -15.87 3.19
N ASN A 430 21.59 -16.93 2.52
CA ASN A 430 20.68 -17.90 1.95
C ASN A 430 20.80 -19.21 2.74
N GLU A 431 19.74 -19.58 3.43
CA GLU A 431 19.73 -20.65 4.44
C GLU A 431 19.95 -22.03 3.79
N VAL A 432 19.15 -22.36 2.77
CA VAL A 432 19.18 -23.67 2.10
C VAL A 432 20.51 -23.93 1.38
N SER A 433 21.06 -22.90 0.72
CA SER A 433 22.37 -23.01 0.03
C SER A 433 23.58 -22.77 0.94
N GLY A 434 23.37 -22.20 2.13
CA GLY A 434 24.41 -21.91 3.14
C GLY A 434 25.43 -20.85 2.70
N ASN A 435 25.16 -20.07 1.65
CA ASN A 435 26.06 -19.03 1.17
C ASN A 435 25.60 -17.63 1.65
N THR A 436 26.49 -16.64 1.51
CA THR A 436 26.15 -15.22 1.70
C THR A 436 26.56 -14.45 0.47
N THR A 437 25.60 -13.76 -0.15
CA THR A 437 25.82 -12.96 -1.35
C THR A 437 25.83 -11.48 -1.01
N ILE A 438 26.79 -10.75 -1.59
CA ILE A 438 26.97 -9.31 -1.36
C ILE A 438 26.77 -8.58 -2.69
N PHE A 439 25.75 -7.74 -2.75
CA PHE A 439 25.46 -6.87 -3.87
C PHE A 439 25.99 -5.46 -3.61
N THR A 440 26.49 -4.79 -4.65
CA THR A 440 26.65 -3.33 -4.63
C THR A 440 25.37 -2.70 -5.15
N VAL A 441 24.77 -1.80 -4.38
CA VAL A 441 23.52 -1.14 -4.75
C VAL A 441 23.83 0.18 -5.45
N ARG A 442 23.32 0.32 -6.68
CA ARG A 442 23.39 1.55 -7.46
C ARG A 442 22.06 1.82 -8.10
N ILE A 443 21.55 3.02 -7.91
CA ILE A 443 20.33 3.47 -8.56
C ILE A 443 20.64 4.64 -9.49
N PRO A 444 19.94 4.76 -10.63
CA PRO A 444 20.02 5.98 -11.42
C PRO A 444 19.65 7.20 -10.54
N PRO A 445 20.31 8.35 -10.73
CA PRO A 445 19.96 9.57 -10.01
C PRO A 445 18.49 9.93 -10.29
N MET A 446 17.77 10.45 -9.30
CA MET A 446 16.49 11.11 -9.57
C MET A 446 16.73 12.24 -10.58
N THR A 447 16.00 12.21 -11.69
CA THR A 447 15.84 13.41 -12.52
C THR A 447 14.77 14.26 -11.86
N ASP A 448 15.18 15.22 -11.03
CA ASP A 448 14.27 16.18 -10.40
C ASP A 448 13.45 16.91 -11.48
N TYR A 449 12.17 16.57 -11.58
CA TYR A 449 11.21 17.37 -12.31
C TYR A 449 10.48 18.28 -11.31
N LYS A 450 10.64 19.59 -11.48
CA LYS A 450 9.95 20.59 -10.68
C LYS A 450 8.83 21.22 -11.51
N LEU A 451 7.67 21.42 -10.89
CA LEU A 451 6.52 22.08 -11.50
C LEU A 451 5.94 23.10 -10.54
N GLN A 452 5.65 24.30 -11.03
CA GLN A 452 4.82 25.26 -10.31
C GLN A 452 3.36 25.08 -10.74
N VAL A 453 2.52 24.64 -9.81
CA VAL A 453 1.07 24.63 -9.98
C VAL A 453 0.51 25.92 -9.41
N LEU A 454 -0.02 26.77 -10.27
CA LEU A 454 -0.83 27.93 -9.88
C LEU A 454 -2.29 27.52 -9.95
N HIS A 455 -3.10 27.86 -8.96
CA HIS A 455 -4.53 27.58 -9.01
C HIS A 455 -5.39 28.69 -8.41
N SER A 456 -6.64 28.76 -8.87
CA SER A 456 -7.73 29.45 -8.19
C SER A 456 -9.04 28.76 -8.50
N SER A 457 -9.97 28.77 -7.56
CA SER A 457 -11.31 28.22 -7.73
C SER A 457 -12.32 29.15 -7.06
N ASP A 458 -13.62 28.89 -7.24
CA ASP A 458 -14.70 29.69 -6.64
C ASP A 458 -14.56 31.18 -7.00
N ASN A 459 -14.21 31.42 -8.26
CA ASN A 459 -14.03 32.77 -8.78
C ASN A 459 -15.37 33.46 -8.98
N GLU A 460 -16.47 32.72 -9.23
CA GLU A 460 -17.88 33.15 -9.16
C GLU A 460 -18.16 34.49 -9.87
N SER A 461 -17.56 34.69 -11.04
CA SER A 461 -17.61 35.97 -11.77
C SER A 461 -17.26 37.19 -10.90
N ALA A 462 -16.41 37.08 -9.86
CA ALA A 462 -16.13 38.11 -8.85
C ALA A 462 -15.59 39.45 -9.40
N PHE A 463 -15.33 39.52 -10.69
CA PHE A 463 -15.08 40.73 -11.48
C PHE A 463 -16.36 41.58 -11.67
N GLN A 464 -17.10 41.88 -10.60
CA GLN A 464 -18.44 42.48 -10.71
C GLN A 464 -18.46 43.99 -10.44
N ASN A 465 -17.47 44.53 -9.74
CA ASN A 465 -17.46 45.94 -9.37
C ASN A 465 -16.99 46.81 -10.55
N PRO A 466 -17.87 47.62 -11.17
CA PRO A 466 -17.52 48.38 -12.36
C PRO A 466 -16.44 49.45 -12.09
N ASN A 467 -16.25 49.87 -10.84
CA ASN A 467 -15.24 50.86 -10.47
C ASN A 467 -13.84 50.25 -10.32
N THR A 468 -13.74 48.94 -10.12
CA THR A 468 -12.46 48.24 -9.89
C THR A 468 -12.22 47.10 -10.88
N LEU A 469 -13.15 46.83 -11.80
CA LEU A 469 -13.12 45.74 -12.76
C LEU A 469 -11.76 45.58 -13.46
N GLU A 470 -11.37 46.59 -14.23
CA GLU A 470 -10.11 46.59 -14.99
C GLU A 470 -8.89 46.48 -14.06
N PRO A 471 -8.75 47.28 -12.98
CA PRO A 471 -7.67 47.09 -12.01
C PRO A 471 -7.61 45.69 -11.40
N THR A 472 -8.75 45.08 -11.06
CA THR A 472 -8.80 43.73 -10.47
C THR A 472 -8.31 42.69 -11.46
N ILE A 473 -8.80 42.72 -12.70
CA ILE A 473 -8.37 41.82 -13.78
C ILE A 473 -6.86 41.97 -14.04
N LEU A 474 -6.37 43.20 -14.16
CA LEU A 474 -4.96 43.47 -14.42
C LEU A 474 -4.07 43.04 -13.26
N ASN A 475 -4.48 43.26 -12.01
CA ASN A 475 -3.75 42.80 -10.83
C ASN A 475 -3.67 41.28 -10.79
N TYR A 476 -4.80 40.59 -11.01
CA TYR A 476 -4.84 39.13 -11.06
C TYR A 476 -3.87 38.60 -12.12
N GLY A 477 -4.00 39.07 -13.36
CA GLY A 477 -3.13 38.65 -14.46
C GLY A 477 -1.65 38.98 -14.21
N THR A 478 -1.36 40.11 -13.55
CA THR A 478 0.02 40.50 -13.19
C THR A 478 0.62 39.57 -12.15
N VAL A 479 -0.13 39.18 -11.12
CA VAL A 479 0.34 38.21 -10.11
C VAL A 479 0.62 36.87 -10.77
N LEU A 480 -0.33 36.35 -11.56
CA LEU A 480 -0.17 35.07 -12.25
C LEU A 480 1.06 35.07 -13.17
N HIS A 481 1.18 36.07 -14.05
CA HIS A 481 2.33 36.16 -14.97
C HIS A 481 3.64 36.44 -14.24
N GLY A 482 3.61 37.20 -13.14
CA GLY A 482 4.77 37.47 -12.30
C GLY A 482 5.32 36.20 -11.64
N LEU A 483 4.44 35.36 -11.08
CA LEU A 483 4.81 34.08 -10.47
C LEU A 483 5.40 33.12 -11.51
N LYS A 484 4.76 32.99 -12.68
CA LYS A 484 5.30 32.21 -13.81
C LYS A 484 6.70 32.71 -14.22
N ALA A 485 6.88 34.02 -14.30
CA ALA A 485 8.17 34.62 -14.68
C ALA A 485 9.27 34.45 -13.62
N VAL A 486 8.91 34.36 -12.34
CA VAL A 486 9.87 34.07 -11.26
C VAL A 486 10.30 32.60 -11.32
N ALA A 487 9.36 31.66 -11.39
CA ALA A 487 9.66 30.23 -11.51
C ALA A 487 10.51 29.91 -12.76
N ALA A 488 10.19 30.54 -13.89
CA ALA A 488 10.96 30.35 -15.13
C ALA A 488 12.43 30.78 -15.02
N LYS A 489 12.80 31.72 -14.13
CA LYS A 489 14.21 32.10 -13.89
C LYS A 489 15.00 30.98 -13.22
N GLU A 490 14.33 30.08 -12.53
CA GLU A 490 14.90 28.89 -11.88
C GLU A 490 14.77 27.63 -12.75
N GLY A 491 14.31 27.78 -13.99
CA GLY A 491 14.06 26.65 -14.89
C GLY A 491 12.84 25.82 -14.51
N ILE A 492 11.97 26.32 -13.62
CA ILE A 492 10.77 25.63 -13.17
C ILE A 492 9.61 26.05 -14.10
N PRO A 493 9.04 25.11 -14.88
CA PRO A 493 7.86 25.40 -15.68
C PRO A 493 6.61 25.56 -14.80
N SER A 494 5.57 26.22 -15.34
CA SER A 494 4.33 26.49 -14.60
C SER A 494 3.08 26.09 -15.39
N ILE A 495 2.07 25.61 -14.69
CA ILE A 495 0.69 25.44 -15.19
C ILE A 495 -0.28 26.27 -14.34
N TYR A 496 -1.45 26.56 -14.89
CA TYR A 496 -2.52 27.28 -14.19
C TYR A 496 -3.81 26.45 -14.24
N LEU A 497 -4.31 26.04 -13.09
CA LEU A 497 -5.44 25.13 -12.93
C LEU A 497 -6.55 25.76 -12.09
N THR A 498 -7.69 25.09 -12.06
CA THR A 498 -8.84 25.44 -11.24
C THR A 498 -9.69 24.20 -11.05
N ALA A 499 -10.35 24.08 -9.91
CA ALA A 499 -11.34 23.03 -9.68
C ALA A 499 -12.78 23.45 -10.01
N GLY A 500 -13.02 24.66 -10.52
CA GLY A 500 -14.34 25.08 -11.03
C GLY A 500 -14.91 26.31 -10.34
N ASP A 501 -16.20 26.55 -10.58
CA ASP A 501 -16.98 27.73 -10.19
C ASP A 501 -16.35 29.05 -10.66
N HIS A 502 -16.09 29.13 -11.97
CA HIS A 502 -15.59 30.35 -12.62
C HIS A 502 -16.65 31.40 -12.82
N THR A 503 -17.87 30.94 -13.07
CA THR A 503 -18.97 31.79 -13.47
C THR A 503 -20.10 31.71 -12.48
N LEU A 504 -20.70 32.86 -12.17
CA LEU A 504 -21.94 32.93 -11.39
C LEU A 504 -22.86 33.97 -12.03
N PRO A 505 -24.14 33.64 -12.33
CA PRO A 505 -25.06 34.60 -12.89
C PRO A 505 -25.19 35.87 -12.04
N GLY A 506 -24.97 37.01 -12.69
CA GLY A 506 -24.90 38.31 -12.05
C GLY A 506 -24.66 39.41 -13.07
N PRO A 507 -24.45 40.66 -12.64
CA PRO A 507 -24.33 41.80 -13.56
C PRO A 507 -23.21 41.65 -14.60
N PHE A 508 -22.06 41.09 -14.21
CA PHE A 508 -20.93 40.88 -15.12
C PHE A 508 -21.21 39.76 -16.12
N TYR A 509 -21.69 38.63 -15.63
CA TYR A 509 -22.13 37.48 -16.43
C TYR A 509 -23.16 37.89 -17.50
N GLU A 510 -24.18 38.66 -17.12
CA GLU A 510 -25.22 39.14 -18.04
C GLU A 510 -24.69 40.18 -19.04
N ALA A 511 -23.82 41.09 -18.61
CA ALA A 511 -23.29 42.16 -19.47
C ALA A 511 -22.50 41.64 -20.67
N SER A 512 -21.86 40.47 -20.56
CA SER A 512 -21.10 39.86 -21.66
C SER A 512 -21.92 39.63 -22.93
N LYS A 513 -23.24 39.41 -22.81
CA LYS A 513 -24.15 39.30 -23.96
C LYS A 513 -24.27 40.59 -24.77
N GLU A 514 -24.14 41.74 -24.13
CA GLU A 514 -24.26 43.07 -24.75
C GLU A 514 -22.94 43.53 -25.37
N VAL A 515 -21.83 42.83 -25.13
CA VAL A 515 -20.52 43.09 -25.75
C VAL A 515 -20.49 42.42 -27.13
N PRO A 516 -20.42 43.18 -28.25
CA PRO A 516 -20.54 42.62 -29.60
C PRO A 516 -19.51 41.53 -29.94
N GLU A 517 -18.31 41.61 -29.36
CA GLU A 517 -17.23 40.65 -29.55
C GLU A 517 -17.44 39.33 -28.78
N LEU A 518 -18.26 39.34 -27.73
CA LEU A 518 -18.57 38.16 -26.90
C LEU A 518 -19.94 37.58 -27.30
N GLY A 519 -21.02 38.37 -27.17
CA GLY A 519 -22.33 38.06 -27.74
C GLY A 519 -23.18 37.00 -27.01
N ALA A 520 -22.72 36.48 -25.88
CA ALA A 520 -23.50 35.61 -25.00
C ALA A 520 -23.06 35.76 -23.54
N ARG A 521 -23.93 35.33 -22.62
CA ARG A 521 -23.70 35.39 -21.17
C ARG A 521 -22.50 34.51 -20.76
N GLY A 522 -21.80 34.90 -19.70
CA GLY A 522 -20.61 34.20 -19.17
C GLY A 522 -19.33 34.25 -20.02
N LEU A 523 -19.40 34.68 -21.29
CA LEU A 523 -18.24 34.67 -22.18
C LEU A 523 -17.13 35.66 -21.79
N ALA A 524 -17.45 36.67 -20.96
CA ALA A 524 -16.43 37.58 -20.44
C ALA A 524 -15.48 36.87 -19.49
N ASP A 525 -15.99 36.03 -18.57
CA ASP A 525 -15.17 35.23 -17.66
C ASP A 525 -14.26 34.27 -18.46
N ILE A 526 -14.82 33.54 -19.42
CA ILE A 526 -14.05 32.63 -20.29
C ILE A 526 -12.95 33.37 -21.06
N ALA A 527 -13.23 34.57 -21.57
CA ALA A 527 -12.23 35.39 -22.26
C ALA A 527 -11.06 35.79 -21.34
N LEU A 528 -11.33 36.07 -20.06
CA LEU A 528 -10.31 36.40 -19.07
C LEU A 528 -9.41 35.19 -18.77
N PHE A 529 -10.00 34.02 -18.48
CA PHE A 529 -9.22 32.81 -18.21
C PHE A 529 -8.44 32.31 -19.44
N ASN A 530 -9.01 32.46 -20.64
CA ASN A 530 -8.29 32.27 -21.90
C ASN A 530 -7.05 33.18 -21.98
N ALA A 531 -7.17 34.47 -21.64
CA ALA A 531 -6.07 35.42 -21.68
C ALA A 531 -5.01 35.16 -20.59
N MET A 532 -5.41 34.60 -19.45
CA MET A 532 -4.52 34.19 -18.35
C MET A 532 -3.79 32.86 -18.61
N GLY A 533 -4.20 32.13 -19.65
CA GLY A 533 -3.62 30.85 -20.02
C GLY A 533 -3.95 29.76 -19.00
N LEU A 534 -5.23 29.64 -18.64
CA LEU A 534 -5.74 28.48 -17.91
C LEU A 534 -5.48 27.20 -18.71
N THR A 535 -5.04 26.16 -18.02
CA THR A 535 -4.66 24.87 -18.60
C THR A 535 -5.83 23.90 -18.66
N ALA A 536 -6.63 23.81 -17.60
CA ALA A 536 -7.84 22.99 -17.53
C ALA A 536 -8.79 23.56 -16.48
N ASN A 537 -10.08 23.24 -16.62
CA ASN A 537 -11.14 23.65 -15.69
C ASN A 537 -11.85 22.44 -15.09
N GLY A 538 -11.73 22.21 -13.79
CA GLY A 538 -12.66 21.32 -13.07
C GLY A 538 -14.10 21.84 -13.19
N ILE A 539 -15.09 20.96 -13.11
CA ILE A 539 -16.50 21.35 -13.18
C ILE A 539 -17.06 21.44 -11.77
N GLY A 540 -17.37 22.65 -11.31
CA GLY A 540 -18.17 22.91 -10.13
C GLY A 540 -19.65 23.05 -10.45
N ASN A 541 -20.45 23.38 -9.45
CA ASN A 541 -21.90 23.51 -9.59
C ASN A 541 -22.34 24.79 -10.30
N HIS A 542 -21.66 25.92 -10.09
CA HIS A 542 -22.09 27.22 -10.62
C HIS A 542 -21.81 27.41 -12.11
N GLU A 543 -21.02 26.52 -12.74
CA GLU A 543 -20.88 26.44 -14.21
C GLU A 543 -22.23 26.32 -14.96
N PHE A 544 -23.27 25.83 -14.29
CA PHE A 544 -24.56 25.49 -14.90
C PHE A 544 -25.73 26.36 -14.46
N ASP A 545 -25.54 27.34 -13.59
CA ASP A 545 -26.63 28.22 -13.11
C ASP A 545 -27.30 29.02 -14.25
N GLY A 546 -26.56 29.30 -15.33
CA GLY A 546 -27.09 29.92 -16.54
C GLY A 546 -27.90 28.96 -17.44
N GLY A 547 -27.94 27.68 -17.09
CA GLY A 547 -28.50 26.56 -17.85
C GLY A 547 -27.55 25.97 -18.89
N ILE A 548 -27.90 24.80 -19.42
CA ILE A 548 -27.05 24.03 -20.33
C ILE A 548 -26.63 24.79 -21.59
N ASN A 549 -27.51 25.67 -22.08
CA ASN A 549 -27.26 26.45 -23.28
C ASN A 549 -26.17 27.52 -23.08
N ASP A 550 -26.08 28.10 -21.89
CA ASP A 550 -25.02 29.05 -21.58
C ASP A 550 -23.69 28.31 -21.39
N PHE A 551 -23.71 27.21 -20.62
CA PHE A 551 -22.54 26.34 -20.45
C PHE A 551 -21.98 25.89 -21.80
N ALA A 552 -22.83 25.45 -22.72
CA ALA A 552 -22.42 25.04 -24.07
C ALA A 552 -21.73 26.15 -24.88
N ARG A 553 -22.18 27.42 -24.72
CA ARG A 553 -21.52 28.57 -25.36
C ARG A 553 -20.18 28.88 -24.71
N MET A 554 -20.13 28.92 -23.39
CA MET A 554 -18.90 29.12 -22.61
C MET A 554 -17.85 28.08 -23.00
N LEU A 555 -18.21 26.80 -22.93
CA LEU A 555 -17.37 25.67 -23.31
C LEU A 555 -16.82 25.84 -24.74
N SER A 556 -17.67 26.20 -25.71
CA SER A 556 -17.25 26.32 -27.11
C SER A 556 -16.18 27.40 -27.38
N THR A 557 -15.99 28.34 -26.45
CA THR A 557 -15.01 29.43 -26.56
C THR A 557 -13.79 29.25 -25.67
N ALA A 558 -13.76 28.22 -24.83
CA ALA A 558 -12.64 27.94 -23.94
C ALA A 558 -11.44 27.37 -24.72
N ASN A 559 -10.24 27.86 -24.42
CA ASN A 559 -8.97 27.35 -24.97
C ASN A 559 -8.42 26.16 -24.17
N TYR A 560 -9.23 25.63 -23.25
CA TYR A 560 -8.91 24.57 -22.30
C TYR A 560 -10.10 23.60 -22.18
N PRO A 561 -9.88 22.35 -21.73
CA PRO A 561 -10.95 21.41 -21.46
C PRO A 561 -11.66 21.71 -20.15
N PHE A 562 -12.93 21.30 -20.08
CA PHE A 562 -13.67 21.14 -18.83
C PHE A 562 -13.59 19.67 -18.42
N ILE A 563 -13.18 19.38 -17.18
CA ILE A 563 -12.82 18.03 -16.75
C ILE A 563 -13.69 17.61 -15.57
N ALA A 564 -14.46 16.53 -15.74
CA ALA A 564 -15.22 15.88 -14.68
C ALA A 564 -15.38 14.40 -15.00
N VAL A 565 -14.96 13.57 -14.05
CA VAL A 565 -14.90 12.12 -14.17
C VAL A 565 -16.25 11.46 -13.90
N ASN A 566 -17.10 12.10 -13.10
CA ASN A 566 -18.37 11.58 -12.60
C ASN A 566 -19.61 12.11 -13.32
N LEU A 567 -19.49 13.00 -14.31
CA LEU A 567 -20.64 13.54 -15.07
C LEU A 567 -20.77 12.90 -16.45
N ASP A 568 -21.99 12.51 -16.83
CA ASP A 568 -22.35 12.07 -18.17
C ASP A 568 -23.05 13.19 -18.97
N PHE A 569 -22.51 13.45 -20.17
CA PHE A 569 -23.03 14.41 -21.14
C PHE A 569 -23.64 13.72 -22.37
N SER A 570 -23.80 12.39 -22.36
CA SER A 570 -24.18 11.59 -23.53
C SER A 570 -25.58 11.87 -24.06
N GLN A 571 -26.49 12.32 -23.19
CA GLN A 571 -27.90 12.59 -23.50
C GLN A 571 -28.23 14.08 -23.59
N VAL A 572 -27.22 14.95 -23.56
CA VAL A 572 -27.45 16.40 -23.53
C VAL A 572 -28.00 16.91 -24.85
N GLU A 573 -29.10 17.65 -24.74
CA GLU A 573 -29.69 18.40 -25.85
C GLU A 573 -29.58 19.90 -25.58
N VAL A 574 -29.23 20.67 -26.62
CA VAL A 574 -29.14 22.14 -26.57
C VAL A 574 -30.09 22.77 -27.58
N ASP A 575 -30.47 24.01 -27.33
CA ASP A 575 -31.38 24.76 -28.20
C ASP A 575 -30.80 24.96 -29.61
N SER A 576 -31.70 25.08 -30.58
CA SER A 576 -31.33 25.44 -31.95
C SER A 576 -30.54 26.75 -31.99
N GLY A 577 -29.31 26.68 -32.50
CA GLY A 577 -28.39 27.82 -32.59
C GLY A 577 -27.37 27.91 -31.45
N THR A 578 -27.47 27.03 -30.45
CA THR A 578 -26.42 26.82 -29.45
C THR A 578 -25.37 25.83 -29.98
N PRO A 579 -24.06 26.07 -29.78
CA PRO A 579 -23.04 25.07 -30.07
C PRO A 579 -23.29 23.76 -29.31
N ALA A 580 -23.13 22.61 -29.95
CA ALA A 580 -23.24 21.33 -29.27
C ALA A 580 -22.08 21.14 -28.28
N ILE A 581 -22.38 20.58 -27.10
CA ILE A 581 -21.36 20.12 -26.15
C ILE A 581 -20.66 18.91 -26.77
N ARG A 582 -19.34 19.01 -26.90
CA ARG A 582 -18.51 17.97 -27.50
C ARG A 582 -17.77 17.22 -26.40
N ARG A 583 -17.81 15.90 -26.47
CA ARG A 583 -16.93 15.02 -25.68
C ARG A 583 -15.57 14.93 -26.36
N GLY A 584 -14.51 15.10 -25.58
CA GLY A 584 -13.14 14.97 -26.03
C GLY A 584 -12.67 13.52 -26.04
N VAL A 585 -11.35 13.35 -25.99
CA VAL A 585 -10.70 12.05 -25.85
C VAL A 585 -10.10 11.99 -24.46
N ASP A 586 -10.59 11.08 -23.62
CA ASP A 586 -10.03 10.85 -22.29
C ASP A 586 -8.56 10.42 -22.39
N GLY A 587 -7.70 10.96 -21.53
CA GLY A 587 -6.25 10.83 -21.60
C GLY A 587 -5.62 11.43 -22.88
N GLY A 588 -6.35 12.31 -23.59
CA GLY A 588 -5.86 13.12 -24.70
C GLY A 588 -5.20 14.41 -24.23
N SER A 589 -4.56 15.15 -25.14
CA SER A 589 -3.90 16.41 -24.75
C SER A 589 -4.92 17.51 -24.44
N VAL A 590 -4.55 18.43 -23.53
CA VAL A 590 -5.32 19.65 -23.22
C VAL A 590 -5.63 20.44 -24.50
N GLN A 591 -4.70 20.51 -25.45
CA GLN A 591 -4.87 21.23 -26.70
C GLN A 591 -5.90 20.56 -27.62
N GLU A 592 -5.89 19.23 -27.71
CA GLU A 592 -6.89 18.48 -28.48
C GLU A 592 -8.28 18.55 -27.84
N ASN A 593 -8.34 18.69 -26.51
CA ASN A 593 -9.57 18.73 -25.73
C ASN A 593 -10.09 20.14 -25.42
N ALA A 594 -9.44 21.19 -25.95
CA ALA A 594 -9.90 22.57 -25.79
C ALA A 594 -11.37 22.74 -26.24
N GLY A 595 -12.18 23.35 -25.37
CA GLY A 595 -13.60 23.57 -25.58
C GLY A 595 -14.45 22.30 -25.65
N LYS A 596 -14.03 21.25 -24.93
CA LYS A 596 -14.72 19.96 -24.81
C LYS A 596 -14.80 19.54 -23.34
N VAL A 597 -15.75 18.65 -23.05
CA VAL A 597 -15.81 17.93 -21.77
C VAL A 597 -15.04 16.61 -21.88
N VAL A 598 -14.27 16.27 -20.86
CA VAL A 598 -13.51 15.02 -20.73
C VAL A 598 -13.45 14.56 -19.28
N ARG A 599 -13.12 13.29 -19.04
CA ARG A 599 -12.86 12.75 -17.69
C ARG A 599 -11.40 12.97 -17.26
N SER A 600 -10.48 12.92 -18.21
CA SER A 600 -9.06 13.19 -18.01
C SER A 600 -8.38 13.82 -19.23
N ALA A 601 -7.27 14.51 -19.02
CA ALA A 601 -6.42 15.05 -20.07
C ALA A 601 -4.95 15.07 -19.63
N TYR A 602 -4.02 15.41 -20.53
CA TYR A 602 -2.64 15.71 -20.16
C TYR A 602 -2.12 16.98 -20.80
N VAL A 603 -1.14 17.61 -20.16
CA VAL A 603 -0.38 18.75 -20.70
C VAL A 603 1.11 18.42 -20.73
N GLU A 604 1.77 18.75 -21.84
CA GLU A 604 3.23 18.68 -21.94
C GLU A 604 3.86 19.97 -21.42
N VAL A 605 4.69 19.86 -20.40
CA VAL A 605 5.30 20.99 -19.71
C VAL A 605 6.67 20.58 -19.15
N GLY A 606 7.70 21.38 -19.45
CA GLY A 606 9.08 21.07 -19.03
C GLY A 606 9.66 19.77 -19.58
N GLY A 607 9.12 19.23 -20.69
CA GLY A 607 9.55 17.95 -21.27
C GLY A 607 8.85 16.72 -20.70
N GLU A 608 7.99 16.91 -19.70
CA GLU A 608 7.19 15.85 -19.06
C GLU A 608 5.71 16.00 -19.44
N LYS A 609 4.95 14.91 -19.30
CA LYS A 609 3.48 14.92 -19.37
C LYS A 609 2.91 14.95 -17.96
N ILE A 610 1.99 15.88 -17.72
CA ILE A 610 1.24 16.00 -16.47
C ILE A 610 -0.21 15.63 -16.75
N GLY A 611 -0.68 14.57 -16.11
CA GLY A 611 -2.06 14.12 -16.16
C GLY A 611 -2.97 15.00 -15.30
N LEU A 612 -4.19 15.21 -15.76
CA LEU A 612 -5.22 16.00 -15.12
C LEU A 612 -6.51 15.19 -15.09
N ILE A 613 -7.07 14.99 -13.90
CA ILE A 613 -8.39 14.37 -13.67
C ILE A 613 -9.23 15.42 -12.95
N GLY A 614 -10.54 15.47 -13.18
CA GLY A 614 -11.42 16.41 -12.50
C GLY A 614 -12.62 15.69 -11.92
N ARG A 615 -13.18 16.20 -10.83
CA ARG A 615 -14.37 15.68 -10.16
C ARG A 615 -15.34 16.81 -9.84
N ALA A 616 -16.61 16.60 -10.19
CA ALA A 616 -17.70 17.49 -9.82
C ALA A 616 -18.28 17.12 -8.44
N PRO A 617 -18.95 18.05 -7.73
CA PRO A 617 -19.49 17.81 -6.39
C PRO A 617 -20.50 16.66 -6.38
N ALA A 618 -20.52 15.84 -5.32
CA ALA A 618 -21.58 14.85 -5.12
C ALA A 618 -22.97 15.53 -5.00
N ASP A 619 -23.01 16.70 -4.36
CA ASP A 619 -24.24 17.47 -4.17
C ASP A 619 -24.66 18.32 -5.39
N PHE A 620 -23.99 18.15 -6.53
CA PHE A 620 -24.13 18.98 -7.73
C PHE A 620 -25.57 19.22 -8.18
N PHE A 621 -26.44 18.21 -8.12
CA PHE A 621 -27.84 18.34 -8.55
C PHE A 621 -28.77 18.93 -7.49
N ASN A 622 -28.36 19.03 -6.23
CA ASN A 622 -29.16 19.66 -5.16
C ASN A 622 -28.99 21.17 -5.12
N VAL A 623 -27.85 21.66 -5.60
CA VAL A 623 -27.54 23.10 -5.67
C VAL A 623 -28.06 23.76 -6.95
N ILE A 624 -28.33 22.98 -8.01
CA ILE A 624 -28.92 23.48 -9.26
C ILE A 624 -30.45 23.48 -9.14
N SER A 625 -31.08 24.64 -9.36
CA SER A 625 -32.54 24.75 -9.37
C SER A 625 -33.16 23.98 -10.54
N ASP A 626 -34.12 23.09 -10.26
CA ASP A 626 -34.87 22.29 -11.24
C ASP A 626 -33.97 21.65 -12.32
N PRO A 627 -33.03 20.76 -11.95
CA PRO A 627 -31.94 20.31 -12.83
C PRO A 627 -32.43 19.65 -14.11
N ASP A 628 -33.56 18.93 -14.08
CA ASP A 628 -34.17 18.31 -15.26
C ASP A 628 -34.54 19.31 -16.37
N THR A 629 -34.77 20.57 -15.99
CA THR A 629 -35.11 21.65 -16.91
C THR A 629 -33.95 22.59 -17.17
N THR A 630 -33.07 22.80 -16.19
CA THR A 630 -31.92 23.71 -16.28
C THR A 630 -30.75 23.05 -17.04
N ILE A 631 -30.53 21.75 -16.83
CA ILE A 631 -29.47 20.96 -17.44
C ILE A 631 -29.96 19.63 -18.03
N PRO A 632 -30.92 19.68 -18.98
CA PRO A 632 -31.51 18.46 -19.53
C PRO A 632 -30.46 17.54 -20.16
N GLY A 633 -30.46 16.28 -19.72
CA GLY A 633 -29.59 15.23 -20.23
C GLY A 633 -28.19 15.17 -19.62
N VAL A 634 -27.86 16.05 -18.68
CA VAL A 634 -26.69 15.90 -17.79
C VAL A 634 -27.10 15.04 -16.60
N ASP A 635 -26.33 14.01 -16.29
CA ASP A 635 -26.51 13.16 -15.10
C ASP A 635 -25.16 12.73 -14.53
N PHE A 636 -25.13 12.04 -13.39
CA PHE A 636 -23.95 11.31 -12.96
C PHE A 636 -23.73 10.05 -13.81
N ILE A 637 -22.49 9.62 -13.98
CA ILE A 637 -22.20 8.30 -14.53
C ILE A 637 -22.77 7.25 -13.56
N GLY A 638 -23.62 6.35 -14.07
CA GLY A 638 -24.38 5.39 -13.25
C GLY A 638 -25.72 5.94 -12.74
N GLY A 639 -26.01 7.22 -12.96
CA GLY A 639 -27.22 7.90 -12.53
C GLY A 639 -27.17 8.39 -11.09
N ARG A 640 -28.23 9.09 -10.70
CA ARG A 640 -28.43 9.65 -9.37
C ARG A 640 -29.59 8.99 -8.62
N ASN A 641 -29.50 8.95 -7.29
CA ASN A 641 -30.58 8.49 -6.43
C ASN A 641 -31.78 9.47 -6.53
N PRO A 642 -32.99 9.01 -6.88
CA PRO A 642 -34.16 9.88 -7.00
C PRO A 642 -34.61 10.55 -5.70
N GLU A 643 -34.20 10.05 -4.54
CA GLU A 643 -34.63 10.56 -3.24
C GLU A 643 -33.84 11.79 -2.78
N ASP A 644 -32.54 11.83 -3.08
CA ASP A 644 -31.59 12.84 -2.58
C ASP A 644 -30.69 13.44 -3.67
N ASN A 645 -30.85 13.05 -4.94
CA ASN A 645 -30.03 13.43 -6.09
C ASN A 645 -28.52 13.20 -5.95
N GLN A 646 -28.07 12.37 -5.00
CA GLN A 646 -26.68 11.98 -4.86
C GLN A 646 -26.27 10.97 -5.95
N PRO A 647 -24.98 10.86 -6.29
CA PRO A 647 -24.52 9.83 -7.24
C PRO A 647 -24.78 8.42 -6.69
N VAL A 648 -25.19 7.50 -7.56
CA VAL A 648 -25.37 6.07 -7.19
C VAL A 648 -24.02 5.36 -7.05
N LEU A 649 -23.02 5.78 -7.82
CA LEU A 649 -21.67 5.23 -7.82
C LEU A 649 -20.67 6.26 -7.31
N SER A 650 -19.69 5.84 -6.50
CA SER A 650 -18.62 6.71 -6.04
C SER A 650 -17.76 7.20 -7.20
N ALA A 651 -17.26 8.44 -7.10
CA ALA A 651 -16.30 8.96 -8.05
C ALA A 651 -14.93 8.25 -7.99
N LEU A 652 -14.61 7.56 -6.88
CA LEU A 652 -13.30 6.96 -6.63
C LEU A 652 -12.90 5.95 -7.72
N GLU A 653 -13.79 5.01 -8.04
CA GLU A 653 -13.55 3.97 -9.07
C GLU A 653 -13.21 4.61 -10.42
N PHE A 654 -13.92 5.68 -10.76
CA PHE A 654 -13.70 6.38 -12.01
C PHE A 654 -12.41 7.21 -12.01
N VAL A 655 -11.99 7.74 -10.86
CA VAL A 655 -10.67 8.38 -10.72
C VAL A 655 -9.57 7.36 -11.00
N HIS A 656 -9.62 6.17 -10.39
CA HIS A 656 -8.64 5.11 -10.62
C HIS A 656 -8.65 4.59 -12.06
N GLU A 657 -9.82 4.47 -12.70
CA GLU A 657 -9.92 4.15 -14.13
C GLU A 657 -9.10 5.16 -14.99
N GLN A 658 -9.19 6.44 -14.66
CA GLN A 658 -8.45 7.48 -15.37
C GLN A 658 -6.95 7.54 -14.99
N VAL A 659 -6.59 7.21 -13.75
CA VAL A 659 -5.18 7.03 -13.34
C VAL A 659 -4.54 5.93 -14.19
N ALA A 660 -5.13 4.73 -14.23
CA ALA A 660 -4.64 3.61 -15.02
C ALA A 660 -4.53 3.95 -16.52
N LEU A 661 -5.52 4.68 -17.06
CA LEU A 661 -5.48 5.16 -18.45
C LEU A 661 -4.28 6.08 -18.71
N LEU A 662 -4.01 7.04 -17.81
CA LEU A 662 -2.89 7.97 -17.95
C LEU A 662 -1.54 7.24 -17.79
N GLU A 663 -1.42 6.36 -16.81
CA GLU A 663 -0.24 5.53 -16.57
C GLU A 663 0.09 4.63 -17.75
N SER A 664 -0.93 4.01 -18.38
CA SER A 664 -0.75 3.22 -19.62
C SER A 664 -0.16 4.02 -20.79
N LYS A 665 -0.22 5.36 -20.72
CA LYS A 665 0.38 6.29 -21.69
C LYS A 665 1.76 6.83 -21.25
N GLY A 666 2.32 6.26 -20.17
CA GLY A 666 3.60 6.66 -19.59
C GLY A 666 3.55 7.96 -18.80
N ILE A 667 2.37 8.38 -18.33
CA ILE A 667 2.19 9.58 -17.50
C ILE A 667 2.23 9.14 -16.04
N ASN A 668 3.14 9.73 -15.26
CA ASN A 668 3.42 9.33 -13.88
C ASN A 668 3.40 10.52 -12.90
N LYS A 669 2.73 11.60 -13.31
CA LYS A 669 2.52 12.84 -12.55
C LYS A 669 1.08 13.27 -12.81
N ILE A 670 0.18 13.08 -11.85
CA ILE A 670 -1.26 13.25 -12.03
C ILE A 670 -1.81 14.19 -10.95
N ILE A 671 -2.61 15.16 -11.39
CA ILE A 671 -3.27 16.15 -10.52
C ILE A 671 -4.78 15.96 -10.60
N LEU A 672 -5.44 15.84 -9.45
CA LEU A 672 -6.89 15.82 -9.32
C LEU A 672 -7.42 17.24 -9.07
N LEU A 673 -8.36 17.69 -9.90
CA LEU A 673 -9.13 18.92 -9.74
C LEU A 673 -10.44 18.57 -9.06
N ASP A 674 -10.48 18.64 -7.73
CA ASP A 674 -11.61 18.17 -6.93
C ASP A 674 -12.49 19.34 -6.47
N HIS A 675 -13.70 19.41 -6.99
CA HIS A 675 -14.70 20.36 -6.52
C HIS A 675 -15.64 19.68 -5.52
N ALA A 676 -15.33 19.76 -4.24
CA ALA A 676 -16.09 19.10 -3.18
C ALA A 676 -16.81 20.13 -2.28
N GLN A 677 -18.14 20.06 -2.25
CA GLN A 677 -19.00 20.95 -1.44
C GLN A 677 -19.32 20.36 -0.05
N ASP A 678 -19.30 19.03 0.13
CA ASP A 678 -19.63 18.33 1.39
C ASP A 678 -18.79 17.06 1.59
N PHE A 679 -18.59 16.66 2.85
CA PHE A 679 -17.79 15.50 3.28
C PHE A 679 -18.60 14.22 3.49
N THR A 680 -19.93 14.24 3.37
CA THR A 680 -20.74 13.13 3.92
C THR A 680 -21.26 12.10 2.91
N ALA A 681 -21.41 12.44 1.62
CA ALA A 681 -22.05 11.55 0.65
C ALA A 681 -21.08 10.70 -0.21
N ASP A 682 -19.90 11.22 -0.55
CA ASP A 682 -18.87 10.52 -1.35
C ASP A 682 -17.46 11.07 -1.02
N PRO A 683 -16.94 10.91 0.21
CA PRO A 683 -15.63 11.46 0.57
C PRO A 683 -14.49 10.69 -0.13
N LEU A 684 -13.49 11.41 -0.63
CA LEU A 684 -12.23 10.83 -1.10
C LEU A 684 -11.16 11.09 -0.03
N SER A 685 -10.64 10.03 0.59
CA SER A 685 -9.52 10.14 1.52
C SER A 685 -8.20 10.20 0.74
N ALA A 686 -7.18 10.82 1.32
CA ALA A 686 -5.84 10.80 0.74
C ALA A 686 -5.32 9.35 0.56
N SER A 687 -5.68 8.45 1.49
CA SER A 687 -5.31 7.03 1.44
C SER A 687 -5.96 6.26 0.30
N SER A 688 -7.14 6.69 -0.20
CA SER A 688 -7.80 5.99 -1.31
C SER A 688 -7.37 6.49 -2.69
N LEU A 689 -6.70 7.65 -2.79
CA LEU A 689 -6.33 8.29 -4.07
C LEU A 689 -4.99 7.80 -4.65
N HIS A 690 -4.82 6.49 -4.82
CA HIS A 690 -3.61 5.92 -5.43
C HIS A 690 -3.33 6.48 -6.83
N GLY A 691 -2.06 6.80 -7.10
CA GLY A 691 -1.59 7.36 -8.36
C GLY A 691 -1.88 8.86 -8.59
N ILE A 692 -2.45 9.56 -7.60
CA ILE A 692 -2.61 11.02 -7.60
C ILE A 692 -1.49 11.68 -6.79
N ASP A 693 -0.78 12.64 -7.38
CA ASP A 693 0.31 13.35 -6.71
C ASP A 693 -0.14 14.65 -6.02
N ILE A 694 -1.16 15.33 -6.57
CA ILE A 694 -1.65 16.63 -6.06
C ILE A 694 -3.17 16.67 -6.19
N VAL A 695 -3.86 17.10 -5.13
CA VAL A 695 -5.28 17.48 -5.17
C VAL A 695 -5.40 19.00 -5.12
N VAL A 696 -6.01 19.59 -6.14
CA VAL A 696 -6.43 21.01 -6.15
C VAL A 696 -7.90 21.04 -5.75
N ALA A 697 -8.17 21.44 -4.51
CA ALA A 697 -9.53 21.48 -3.96
C ALA A 697 -10.25 22.82 -4.22
N ALA A 698 -11.58 22.77 -4.30
CA ALA A 698 -12.52 23.91 -4.34
C ALA A 698 -13.80 23.60 -3.57
N GLY A 699 -14.62 24.63 -3.30
CA GLY A 699 -15.88 24.52 -2.57
C GLY A 699 -15.76 24.87 -1.08
N SER A 700 -16.54 24.20 -0.21
CA SER A 700 -16.50 24.42 1.25
C SER A 700 -15.42 23.56 1.90
N THR A 701 -14.22 24.13 2.13
CA THR A 701 -13.05 23.34 2.56
C THR A 701 -12.94 23.13 4.07
N GLY A 702 -12.58 21.90 4.43
CA GLY A 702 -12.15 21.40 5.74
C GLY A 702 -11.36 20.09 5.57
N PHE A 703 -10.50 20.04 4.54
CA PHE A 703 -9.58 18.92 4.29
C PHE A 703 -8.64 18.70 5.48
#